data_AF-A0A2P6VU62-F1
#
_entry.id   AF-A0A2P6VU62-F1
#
_cell.length_a   1.000
_cell.length_b   1.000
_cell.length_c   1.000
_cell.angle_alpha   90.00
_cell.angle_beta   90.00
_cell.angle_gamma   90.00
#
_symmetry.space_group_name_H-M   'P 1'
#
loop_
_entity.id
_entity.type
_entity.pdbx_description
1 polymer ?
#
loop_
_entity_poly.entity_id
_entity_poly.type
_entity_poly.pdbx_seq_one_letter_code
_entity_poly.pdbx_strand_id
1 'polypeptide(L)'
;MGEDRPEDAEATYQQAFAQHGETLPTVADTVETALEDARQAEPGSAEYAAASQTAKKGVLALSYHAAHRFADDDNRDEVEAYIEVLTTKFDGEEQLTETKTAVTDDTTPLDEAMATLDAEYRDLVTAKVYAETQETPELLTAGETTTAAKEAGEALGYALSLHAGDQSPPEKLYEELDGLVEHTLAQEEDATRGEADEILALLADHALQTTPTEKTQARQAYLAALDGGDIDRAETIYEGNFSEHASEYAPEAHDRINQALTDIRQADGANRTVQHEILAKSLLDVAWSVGFTELAEDEIHEGLGYLAILVETFDDPTDPDELGMALGHVAASQSTDNPHLSTVRDTASAHFLDKVHEEIDEVFINWNDTETAREKAIEGVLYYQPIREEVAHTLSDEDADHLADELRGLYNATTAGDREEAEHEAEEARDLLASYENAGEDVTEIDTVLTDIERSLSIITVEIEEYVDYKAEGNDEKANEEVEESKAFIGQAIATFEDNRQTLAAADAQAADELEADMTEIQDRLEAEEDIPSIPDVVERAIDRLDAFETDQPEGPAVDVEIGDPVKEAETVRVPIRLADPPEGGYSVQATITYDAERITVDSVEIPAEVGAETSSPGEIRFNAAETETPADPVIAQLHLAPADPDAPPELSVDVETLTDGQGDPLALGNVTGQQLDLASVGDAGPTSNVPLGPGALVASIASALALARRRP
;
A
#
# COMPACT_ATOMS: atom_id res chain seq x y z
N MET A 1 -32.70 -34.03 34.38
CA MET A 1 -31.23 -34.13 34.44
C MET A 1 -30.88 -35.60 34.34
N GLY A 2 -30.90 -36.14 33.12
CA GLY A 2 -30.19 -37.39 32.84
C GLY A 2 -28.69 -37.11 32.98
N GLU A 3 -27.90 -38.10 33.37
CA GLU A 3 -26.44 -37.96 33.43
C GLU A 3 -25.90 -37.89 32.00
N ASP A 4 -25.43 -36.70 31.60
CA ASP A 4 -24.75 -36.47 30.33
C ASP A 4 -23.44 -37.26 30.29
N ARG A 5 -23.41 -38.31 29.47
CA ARG A 5 -22.27 -39.22 29.34
C ARG A 5 -21.54 -38.96 28.01
N PRO A 6 -20.20 -38.75 28.01
CA PRO A 6 -19.39 -38.60 26.81
C PRO A 6 -19.56 -39.76 25.83
N GLU A 7 -19.88 -40.95 26.34
CA GLU A 7 -20.17 -42.13 25.52
C GLU A 7 -21.38 -41.91 24.58
N ASP A 8 -22.34 -41.05 24.96
CA ASP A 8 -23.47 -40.69 24.11
C ASP A 8 -23.12 -39.64 23.04
N ALA A 9 -22.08 -38.82 23.27
CA ALA A 9 -21.55 -37.89 22.27
C ALA A 9 -20.62 -38.62 21.29
N GLU A 10 -19.83 -39.58 21.79
CA GLU A 10 -18.95 -40.44 21.00
C GLU A 10 -19.71 -41.34 20.02
N ALA A 11 -20.84 -41.92 20.42
CA ALA A 11 -21.65 -42.74 19.52
C ALA A 11 -22.22 -41.92 18.34
N THR A 12 -22.63 -40.68 18.61
CA THR A 12 -23.12 -39.74 17.60
C THR A 12 -21.98 -39.24 16.71
N TYR A 13 -20.83 -38.91 17.30
CA TYR A 13 -19.62 -38.53 16.59
C TYR A 13 -19.15 -39.64 15.64
N GLN A 14 -19.05 -40.89 16.10
CA GLN A 14 -18.61 -42.00 15.23
C GLN A 14 -19.60 -42.27 14.09
N GLN A 15 -20.89 -41.97 14.26
CA GLN A 15 -21.87 -42.06 13.18
C GLN A 15 -21.69 -40.95 12.14
N ALA A 16 -21.48 -39.70 12.58
CA ALA A 16 -21.24 -38.55 11.69
C ALA A 16 -19.86 -38.61 11.01
N PHE A 17 -18.80 -38.96 11.76
CA PHE A 17 -17.42 -39.06 11.28
C PHE A 17 -17.23 -40.21 10.28
N ALA A 18 -17.84 -41.37 10.50
CA ALA A 18 -17.75 -42.50 9.56
C ALA A 18 -18.35 -42.21 8.17
N GLN A 19 -19.15 -41.15 8.05
CA GLN A 19 -19.75 -40.71 6.79
C GLN A 19 -19.06 -39.46 6.21
N HIS A 20 -18.44 -38.59 7.05
CA HIS A 20 -18.01 -37.25 6.65
C HIS A 20 -16.68 -36.73 7.22
N GLY A 21 -15.94 -37.52 7.99
CA GLY A 21 -14.69 -37.08 8.63
C GLY A 21 -13.63 -36.51 7.67
N GLU A 22 -13.72 -36.85 6.38
CA GLU A 22 -12.78 -36.40 5.34
C GLU A 22 -13.06 -34.97 4.82
N THR A 23 -14.25 -34.40 5.02
CA THR A 23 -14.61 -33.07 4.46
C THR A 23 -14.50 -31.91 5.44
N LEU A 24 -14.35 -32.17 6.74
CA LEU A 24 -14.10 -31.15 7.77
C LEU A 24 -13.04 -31.67 8.76
N PRO A 25 -11.80 -31.90 8.29
CA PRO A 25 -10.76 -32.56 9.08
C PRO A 25 -10.48 -31.81 10.38
N THR A 26 -10.43 -30.48 10.34
CA THR A 26 -10.15 -29.63 11.51
C THR A 26 -11.22 -29.72 12.60
N VAL A 27 -12.50 -29.74 12.23
CA VAL A 27 -13.62 -29.85 13.18
C VAL A 27 -13.67 -31.26 13.76
N ALA A 28 -13.40 -32.28 12.94
CA ALA A 28 -13.35 -33.66 13.38
C ALA A 28 -12.19 -33.92 14.35
N ASP A 29 -10.99 -33.43 14.04
CA ASP A 29 -9.81 -33.52 14.90
C ASP A 29 -10.05 -32.81 16.24
N THR A 30 -10.75 -31.67 16.22
CA THR A 30 -11.15 -30.93 17.42
C THR A 30 -12.12 -31.73 18.29
N VAL A 31 -13.11 -32.40 17.69
CA VAL A 31 -14.05 -33.27 18.42
C VAL A 31 -13.35 -34.52 18.96
N GLU A 32 -12.47 -35.14 18.19
CA GLU A 32 -11.68 -36.30 18.61
C GLU A 32 -10.79 -35.98 19.80
N THR A 33 -10.11 -34.84 19.73
CA THR A 33 -9.27 -34.33 20.82
C THR A 33 -10.10 -34.04 22.05
N ALA A 34 -11.22 -33.33 21.92
CA ALA A 34 -12.11 -33.01 23.04
C ALA A 34 -12.75 -34.27 23.67
N LEU A 35 -13.08 -35.29 22.88
CA LEU A 35 -13.58 -36.57 23.39
C LEU A 35 -12.48 -37.34 24.14
N GLU A 36 -11.24 -37.32 23.64
CA GLU A 36 -10.11 -37.96 24.31
C GLU A 36 -9.75 -37.24 25.61
N ASP A 37 -9.76 -35.91 25.63
CA ASP A 37 -9.56 -35.09 26.83
C ASP A 37 -10.65 -35.35 27.87
N ALA A 38 -11.91 -35.48 27.43
CA ALA A 38 -13.01 -35.85 28.32
C ALA A 38 -12.86 -37.27 28.91
N ARG A 39 -12.25 -38.22 28.18
CA ARG A 39 -11.95 -39.56 28.71
C ARG A 39 -10.83 -39.55 29.74
N GLN A 40 -9.86 -38.66 29.58
CA GLN A 40 -8.70 -38.55 30.46
C GLN A 40 -9.00 -37.75 31.74
N ALA A 41 -9.97 -36.84 31.70
CA ALA A 41 -10.41 -36.05 32.83
C ALA A 41 -11.24 -36.86 33.86
N GLU A 42 -11.16 -36.50 35.15
CA GLU A 42 -11.96 -37.12 36.20
C GLU A 42 -13.45 -36.75 36.03
N PRO A 43 -14.39 -37.72 35.95
CA PRO A 43 -15.80 -37.41 35.76
C PRO A 43 -16.34 -36.44 36.81
N GLY A 44 -16.86 -35.29 36.34
CA GLY A 44 -17.34 -34.20 37.19
C GLY A 44 -16.31 -33.12 37.53
N SER A 45 -15.08 -33.19 36.98
CA SER A 45 -14.12 -32.08 37.02
C SER A 45 -14.51 -30.97 36.04
N ALA A 46 -13.94 -29.77 36.23
CA ALA A 46 -14.11 -28.66 35.29
C ALA A 46 -13.54 -28.99 33.90
N GLU A 47 -12.39 -29.67 33.85
CA GLU A 47 -11.75 -30.16 32.62
C GLU A 47 -12.66 -31.15 31.88
N TYR A 48 -13.32 -32.07 32.60
CA TYR A 48 -14.29 -33.00 32.02
C TYR A 48 -15.52 -32.28 31.47
N ALA A 49 -16.01 -31.26 32.17
CA ALA A 49 -17.15 -30.47 31.74
C ALA A 49 -16.83 -29.64 30.48
N ALA A 50 -15.67 -28.98 30.45
CA ALA A 50 -15.20 -28.20 29.31
C ALA A 50 -14.97 -29.09 28.07
N ALA A 51 -14.19 -30.17 28.20
CA ALA A 51 -13.92 -31.10 27.11
C ALA A 51 -15.20 -31.78 26.59
N SER A 52 -16.13 -32.14 27.48
CA SER A 52 -17.44 -32.67 27.08
C SER A 52 -18.30 -31.63 26.34
N GLN A 53 -18.22 -30.36 26.73
CA GLN A 53 -18.95 -29.27 26.07
C GLN A 53 -18.36 -28.96 24.69
N THR A 54 -17.04 -28.92 24.55
CA THR A 54 -16.34 -28.75 23.26
C THR A 54 -16.67 -29.89 22.29
N ALA A 55 -16.62 -31.15 22.76
CA ALA A 55 -17.02 -32.29 21.94
C ALA A 55 -18.49 -32.20 21.48
N LYS A 56 -19.39 -31.72 22.34
CA LYS A 56 -20.81 -31.50 21.98
C LYS A 56 -20.96 -30.37 20.95
N LYS A 57 -20.23 -29.26 21.08
CA LYS A 57 -20.24 -28.13 20.12
C LYS A 57 -19.73 -28.58 18.74
N GLY A 58 -18.66 -29.37 18.68
CA GLY A 58 -18.17 -29.85 17.38
C GLY A 58 -19.06 -30.95 16.75
N VAL A 59 -19.66 -31.86 17.54
CA VAL A 59 -20.68 -32.80 17.01
C VAL A 59 -21.89 -32.05 16.44
N LEU A 60 -22.24 -30.92 17.05
CA LEU A 60 -23.32 -30.06 16.59
C LEU A 60 -23.02 -29.42 15.23
N ALA A 61 -21.84 -28.81 15.08
CA ALA A 61 -21.39 -28.23 13.81
C ALA A 61 -21.34 -29.29 12.70
N LEU A 62 -20.80 -30.48 12.99
CA LEU A 62 -20.75 -31.59 12.03
C LEU A 62 -22.15 -32.07 11.61
N SER A 63 -23.10 -32.11 12.54
CA SER A 63 -24.47 -32.54 12.25
C SER A 63 -25.25 -31.52 11.42
N TYR A 64 -25.00 -30.23 11.62
CA TYR A 64 -25.59 -29.15 10.83
C TYR A 64 -25.04 -29.14 9.39
N HIS A 65 -23.72 -29.24 9.22
CA HIS A 65 -23.10 -29.33 7.90
C HIS A 65 -23.53 -30.57 7.11
N ALA A 66 -23.69 -31.71 7.80
CA ALA A 66 -24.20 -32.93 7.18
C ALA A 66 -25.64 -32.72 6.66
N ALA A 67 -26.52 -32.05 7.43
CA ALA A 67 -27.88 -31.76 7.00
C ALA A 67 -27.93 -30.88 5.74
N HIS A 68 -27.11 -29.83 5.65
CA HIS A 68 -27.02 -28.97 4.46
C HIS A 68 -26.55 -29.71 3.21
N ARG A 69 -25.48 -30.49 3.33
CA ARG A 69 -24.97 -31.26 2.20
C ARG A 69 -26.00 -32.28 1.68
N PHE A 70 -26.71 -32.96 2.57
CA PHE A 70 -27.75 -33.90 2.15
C PHE A 70 -28.98 -33.19 1.57
N ALA A 71 -29.20 -31.91 1.91
CA ALA A 71 -30.19 -31.10 1.25
C ALA A 71 -29.80 -30.78 -0.20
N ASP A 72 -28.52 -30.46 -0.46
CA ASP A 72 -28.00 -30.26 -1.83
C ASP A 72 -28.12 -31.52 -2.70
N ASP A 73 -28.00 -32.69 -2.08
CA ASP A 73 -28.19 -34.00 -2.72
C ASP A 73 -29.67 -34.45 -2.76
N ASP A 74 -30.62 -33.61 -2.35
CA ASP A 74 -32.07 -33.87 -2.31
C ASP A 74 -32.46 -35.10 -1.45
N ASN A 75 -31.65 -35.41 -0.43
CA ASN A 75 -31.72 -36.63 0.38
C ASN A 75 -32.38 -36.40 1.74
N ARG A 76 -33.70 -36.19 1.71
CA ARG A 76 -34.55 -35.86 2.87
C ARG A 76 -34.45 -36.84 4.04
N ASP A 77 -34.33 -38.14 3.81
CA ASP A 77 -34.26 -39.15 4.87
C ASP A 77 -33.01 -38.96 5.76
N GLU A 78 -31.89 -38.54 5.16
CA GLU A 78 -30.65 -38.24 5.90
C GLU A 78 -30.76 -36.88 6.60
N VAL A 79 -31.32 -35.86 5.94
CA VAL A 79 -31.59 -34.55 6.56
C VAL A 79 -32.47 -34.70 7.83
N GLU A 80 -33.51 -35.54 7.77
CA GLU A 80 -34.36 -35.86 8.93
C GLU A 80 -33.57 -36.52 10.05
N ALA A 81 -32.68 -37.47 9.73
CA ALA A 81 -31.86 -38.18 10.71
C ALA A 81 -30.90 -37.22 11.45
N TYR A 82 -30.27 -36.28 10.74
CA TYR A 82 -29.37 -35.31 11.35
C TYR A 82 -30.13 -34.25 12.16
N ILE A 83 -31.29 -33.80 11.69
CA ILE A 83 -32.16 -32.90 12.47
C ILE A 83 -32.70 -33.61 13.73
N GLU A 84 -32.95 -34.91 13.69
CA GLU A 84 -33.32 -35.68 14.88
C GLU A 84 -32.17 -35.76 15.90
N VAL A 85 -30.91 -35.84 15.44
CA VAL A 85 -29.73 -35.71 16.30
C VAL A 85 -29.66 -34.32 16.94
N LEU A 86 -29.86 -33.25 16.15
CA LEU A 86 -29.92 -31.87 16.63
C LEU A 86 -31.02 -31.73 17.71
N THR A 87 -32.23 -32.19 17.41
CA THR A 87 -33.39 -32.07 18.31
C THR A 87 -33.21 -32.86 19.61
N THR A 88 -32.61 -34.06 19.55
CA THR A 88 -32.45 -34.95 20.72
C THR A 88 -31.37 -34.45 21.69
N LYS A 89 -30.35 -33.75 21.19
CA LYS A 89 -29.26 -33.20 22.02
C LYS A 89 -29.63 -31.86 22.65
N PHE A 90 -30.62 -31.15 22.10
CA PHE A 90 -31.21 -29.91 22.63
C PHE A 90 -32.49 -30.17 23.44
N ASP A 91 -32.43 -31.12 24.37
CA ASP A 91 -33.57 -31.57 25.18
C ASP A 91 -34.16 -30.41 26.02
N GLY A 92 -35.12 -29.68 25.45
CA GLY A 92 -35.84 -28.58 26.11
C GLY A 92 -36.17 -27.34 25.26
N GLU A 93 -35.62 -27.19 24.05
CA GLU A 93 -35.87 -25.98 23.25
C GLU A 93 -36.93 -26.24 22.17
N GLU A 94 -38.08 -25.59 22.33
CA GLU A 94 -39.25 -25.64 21.44
C GLU A 94 -38.90 -25.26 19.99
N GLN A 95 -37.75 -24.59 19.81
CA GLN A 95 -37.26 -23.99 18.57
C GLN A 95 -37.02 -25.05 17.48
N LEU A 96 -36.27 -26.14 17.71
CA LEU A 96 -35.98 -27.13 16.65
C LEU A 96 -37.15 -28.05 16.24
N THR A 97 -38.33 -27.85 16.83
CA THR A 97 -39.53 -28.67 16.56
C THR A 97 -40.21 -28.27 15.26
N GLU A 98 -40.14 -26.99 14.88
CA GLU A 98 -40.73 -26.47 13.65
C GLU A 98 -39.94 -26.93 12.43
N THR A 99 -38.61 -26.83 12.44
CA THR A 99 -37.74 -27.45 11.41
C THR A 99 -37.95 -28.96 11.27
N LYS A 100 -37.99 -29.71 12.37
CA LYS A 100 -38.25 -31.17 12.31
C LYS A 100 -39.61 -31.45 11.68
N THR A 101 -40.62 -30.63 11.97
CA THR A 101 -41.95 -30.75 11.35
C THR A 101 -41.92 -30.39 9.87
N ALA A 102 -41.14 -29.38 9.47
CA ALA A 102 -40.97 -28.96 8.08
C ALA A 102 -40.26 -30.01 7.23
N VAL A 103 -39.19 -30.65 7.74
CA VAL A 103 -38.46 -31.70 7.03
C VAL A 103 -39.27 -33.01 6.93
N THR A 104 -40.04 -33.35 7.97
CA THR A 104 -40.91 -34.54 7.96
C THR A 104 -42.21 -34.37 7.17
N ASP A 105 -42.57 -33.15 6.81
CA ASP A 105 -43.68 -32.88 5.91
C ASP A 105 -43.21 -32.97 4.45
N ASP A 106 -43.53 -34.09 3.78
CA ASP A 106 -43.25 -34.36 2.36
C ASP A 106 -43.80 -33.28 1.40
N THR A 107 -44.62 -32.34 1.89
CA THR A 107 -45.18 -31.24 1.09
C THR A 107 -44.42 -29.92 1.18
N THR A 108 -43.51 -29.77 2.15
CA THR A 108 -42.62 -28.61 2.27
C THR A 108 -41.37 -28.85 1.42
N PRO A 109 -40.98 -27.96 0.48
CA PRO A 109 -39.70 -28.07 -0.22
C PRO A 109 -38.51 -28.17 0.74
N LEU A 110 -37.47 -28.92 0.37
CA LEU A 110 -36.33 -29.15 1.27
C LEU A 110 -35.58 -27.83 1.57
N ASP A 111 -35.41 -26.97 0.57
CA ASP A 111 -34.82 -25.62 0.71
C ASP A 111 -35.58 -24.75 1.73
N GLU A 112 -36.91 -24.84 1.78
CA GLU A 112 -37.75 -24.09 2.74
C GLU A 112 -37.58 -24.63 4.17
N ALA A 113 -37.41 -25.94 4.30
CA ALA A 113 -37.15 -26.57 5.59
C ALA A 113 -35.72 -26.30 6.09
N MET A 114 -34.73 -26.20 5.20
CA MET A 114 -33.36 -25.81 5.53
C MET A 114 -33.26 -24.33 5.92
N ALA A 115 -33.96 -23.43 5.22
CA ALA A 115 -34.05 -22.03 5.63
C ALA A 115 -34.64 -21.85 7.05
N THR A 116 -35.56 -22.74 7.45
CA THR A 116 -36.12 -22.78 8.81
C THR A 116 -35.08 -23.30 9.81
N LEU A 117 -34.31 -24.34 9.45
CA LEU A 117 -33.20 -24.84 10.26
C LEU A 117 -32.16 -23.74 10.52
N ASP A 118 -31.83 -22.95 9.50
CA ASP A 118 -30.83 -21.89 9.57
C ASP A 118 -31.26 -20.77 10.50
N ALA A 119 -32.55 -20.40 10.47
CA ALA A 119 -33.11 -19.40 11.36
C ALA A 119 -33.14 -19.89 12.81
N GLU A 120 -33.55 -21.13 13.06
CA GLU A 120 -33.63 -21.69 14.41
C GLU A 120 -32.25 -21.97 15.01
N TYR A 121 -31.31 -22.49 14.21
CA TYR A 121 -29.93 -22.73 14.63
C TYR A 121 -29.24 -21.40 14.99
N ARG A 122 -29.48 -20.35 14.20
CA ARG A 122 -29.00 -18.98 14.44
C ARG A 122 -29.50 -18.42 15.76
N ASP A 123 -30.81 -18.48 16.02
CA ASP A 123 -31.41 -17.99 17.28
C ASP A 123 -30.82 -18.70 18.51
N LEU A 124 -30.57 -19.99 18.36
CA LEU A 124 -30.11 -20.88 19.40
C LEU A 124 -28.61 -20.72 19.72
N VAL A 125 -27.78 -20.50 18.70
CA VAL A 125 -26.36 -20.11 18.89
C VAL A 125 -26.27 -18.73 19.53
N THR A 126 -27.03 -17.76 19.02
CA THR A 126 -27.05 -16.38 19.53
C THR A 126 -27.48 -16.33 21.01
N ALA A 127 -28.55 -17.04 21.38
CA ALA A 127 -29.03 -17.09 22.76
C ALA A 127 -28.00 -17.73 23.73
N LYS A 128 -27.23 -18.72 23.28
CA LYS A 128 -26.20 -19.36 24.09
C LYS A 128 -24.95 -18.51 24.24
N VAL A 129 -24.47 -17.90 23.16
CA VAL A 129 -23.32 -16.97 23.21
C VAL A 129 -23.65 -15.80 24.14
N TYR A 130 -24.87 -15.26 24.07
CA TYR A 130 -25.33 -14.19 24.95
C TYR A 130 -25.49 -14.61 26.43
N ALA A 131 -25.81 -15.87 26.70
CA ALA A 131 -25.91 -16.40 28.06
C ALA A 131 -24.52 -16.70 28.68
N GLU A 132 -23.60 -17.25 27.89
CA GLU A 132 -22.22 -17.57 28.33
C GLU A 132 -21.36 -16.31 28.59
N THR A 133 -21.60 -15.23 27.82
CA THR A 133 -20.94 -13.92 28.01
C THR A 133 -21.42 -13.14 29.23
N GLN A 134 -22.66 -13.34 29.71
CA GLN A 134 -23.14 -12.67 30.93
C GLN A 134 -22.71 -13.36 32.23
N GLU A 135 -22.40 -14.65 32.21
CA GLU A 135 -22.11 -15.41 33.44
C GLU A 135 -20.61 -15.51 33.80
N THR A 136 -19.69 -15.07 32.94
CA THR A 136 -18.24 -15.39 33.12
C THR A 136 -17.22 -14.23 33.06
N PRO A 137 -17.39 -13.06 33.72
CA PRO A 137 -16.32 -12.04 33.74
C PRO A 137 -15.13 -12.34 34.68
N GLU A 138 -15.23 -13.28 35.63
CA GLU A 138 -14.31 -13.32 36.79
C GLU A 138 -13.31 -14.50 36.83
N LEU A 139 -13.20 -15.36 35.82
CA LEU A 139 -12.43 -16.62 35.97
C LEU A 139 -11.48 -17.06 34.84
N LEU A 140 -11.17 -16.23 33.85
CA LEU A 140 -10.24 -16.63 32.78
C LEU A 140 -8.82 -16.10 33.05
N THR A 141 -7.83 -16.97 32.90
CA THR A 141 -6.42 -16.60 32.88
C THR A 141 -6.01 -16.11 31.48
N ALA A 142 -4.90 -15.36 31.37
CA ALA A 142 -4.52 -14.63 30.17
C ALA A 142 -4.49 -15.45 28.86
N GLY A 143 -4.23 -16.75 28.91
CA GLY A 143 -4.27 -17.63 27.72
C GLY A 143 -5.67 -18.12 27.34
N GLU A 144 -6.62 -18.18 28.28
CA GLU A 144 -8.00 -18.60 28.03
C GLU A 144 -8.86 -17.43 27.51
N THR A 145 -8.47 -16.19 27.81
CA THR A 145 -9.06 -14.97 27.23
C THR A 145 -8.80 -14.85 25.74
N THR A 146 -7.62 -15.24 25.25
CA THR A 146 -7.26 -15.14 23.82
C THR A 146 -7.99 -16.18 22.99
N THR A 147 -8.08 -17.43 23.45
CA THR A 147 -8.87 -18.47 22.77
C THR A 147 -10.36 -18.17 22.82
N ALA A 148 -10.89 -17.68 23.96
CA ALA A 148 -12.30 -17.30 24.05
C ALA A 148 -12.63 -16.05 23.20
N ALA A 149 -11.70 -15.10 23.05
CA ALA A 149 -11.84 -13.95 22.17
C ALA A 149 -11.78 -14.36 20.69
N LYS A 150 -10.88 -15.29 20.32
CA LYS A 150 -10.79 -15.89 18.99
C LYS A 150 -12.05 -16.66 18.63
N GLU A 151 -12.50 -17.58 19.49
CA GLU A 151 -13.74 -18.34 19.30
C GLU A 151 -14.97 -17.42 19.27
N ALA A 152 -14.97 -16.33 20.05
CA ALA A 152 -16.02 -15.32 19.98
C ALA A 152 -15.96 -14.52 18.68
N GLY A 153 -14.78 -14.08 18.22
CA GLY A 153 -14.58 -13.36 16.96
C GLY A 153 -14.93 -14.20 15.74
N GLU A 154 -14.51 -15.46 15.69
CA GLU A 154 -14.86 -16.42 14.63
C GLU A 154 -16.37 -16.73 14.62
N ALA A 155 -16.96 -16.97 15.81
CA ALA A 155 -18.41 -17.19 15.92
C ALA A 155 -19.24 -15.94 15.59
N LEU A 156 -18.68 -14.74 15.82
CA LEU A 156 -19.33 -13.46 15.56
C LEU A 156 -19.19 -13.07 14.08
N GLY A 157 -18.02 -13.24 13.46
CA GLY A 157 -17.83 -13.10 12.01
C GLY A 157 -18.74 -14.07 11.24
N TYR A 158 -18.91 -15.29 11.75
CA TYR A 158 -19.87 -16.25 11.22
C TYR A 158 -21.34 -15.87 11.49
N ALA A 159 -21.66 -15.29 12.65
CA ALA A 159 -23.01 -14.81 12.95
C ALA A 159 -23.40 -13.56 12.16
N LEU A 160 -22.42 -12.70 11.85
CA LEU A 160 -22.55 -11.47 11.07
C LEU A 160 -22.67 -11.76 9.56
N SER A 161 -21.93 -12.73 9.03
CA SER A 161 -22.13 -13.21 7.65
C SER A 161 -23.52 -13.84 7.42
N LEU A 162 -24.12 -14.41 8.47
CA LEU A 162 -25.52 -14.90 8.45
C LEU A 162 -26.58 -13.80 8.67
N HIS A 163 -26.19 -12.59 9.06
CA HIS A 163 -27.08 -11.48 9.45
C HIS A 163 -27.45 -10.51 8.31
N ALA A 164 -27.11 -10.82 7.06
CA ALA A 164 -27.30 -9.98 5.86
C ALA A 164 -28.77 -9.68 5.45
N GLY A 165 -29.69 -9.51 6.40
CA GLY A 165 -31.11 -9.29 6.10
C GLY A 165 -31.99 -8.57 7.14
N ASP A 166 -31.48 -8.03 8.26
CA ASP A 166 -32.33 -7.22 9.16
C ASP A 166 -31.61 -6.01 9.81
N GLN A 167 -32.35 -4.91 9.97
CA GLN A 167 -31.87 -3.57 10.32
C GLN A 167 -31.81 -3.31 11.84
N SER A 168 -30.78 -3.82 12.54
CA SER A 168 -30.42 -3.38 13.90
C SER A 168 -28.98 -2.85 13.94
N PRO A 169 -28.67 -1.79 14.73
CA PRO A 169 -27.45 -1.00 14.53
C PRO A 169 -26.19 -1.75 15.01
N PRO A 170 -25.19 -1.94 14.13
CA PRO A 170 -23.92 -2.60 14.43
C PRO A 170 -23.00 -1.86 15.43
N GLU A 171 -23.28 -0.58 15.69
CA GLU A 171 -22.43 0.38 16.41
C GLU A 171 -21.90 -0.12 17.76
N LYS A 172 -22.76 -0.74 18.58
CA LYS A 172 -22.39 -1.19 19.93
C LYS A 172 -21.51 -2.45 19.92
N LEU A 173 -21.56 -3.22 18.84
CA LEU A 173 -20.78 -4.43 18.65
C LEU A 173 -19.35 -4.06 18.21
N TYR A 174 -19.25 -3.09 17.29
CA TYR A 174 -17.97 -2.55 16.82
C TYR A 174 -17.21 -1.82 17.93
N GLU A 175 -17.88 -0.99 18.75
CA GLU A 175 -17.24 -0.34 19.92
C GLU A 175 -16.67 -1.35 20.95
N GLU A 176 -17.35 -2.49 21.14
CA GLU A 176 -16.91 -3.53 22.08
C GLU A 176 -15.77 -4.39 21.51
N LEU A 177 -15.70 -4.54 20.19
CA LEU A 177 -14.62 -5.24 19.47
C LEU A 177 -13.36 -4.40 19.33
N ASP A 178 -13.49 -3.14 18.94
CA ASP A 178 -12.39 -2.18 18.82
C ASP A 178 -11.64 -2.06 20.16
N GLY A 179 -12.39 -1.92 21.27
CA GLY A 179 -11.83 -1.94 22.61
C GLY A 179 -11.16 -3.27 23.01
N LEU A 180 -11.54 -4.39 22.39
CA LEU A 180 -10.94 -5.71 22.64
C LEU A 180 -9.64 -5.88 21.83
N VAL A 181 -9.62 -5.41 20.58
CA VAL A 181 -8.46 -5.42 19.68
C VAL A 181 -7.39 -4.45 20.18
N GLU A 182 -7.75 -3.21 20.53
CA GLU A 182 -6.83 -2.26 21.18
C GLU A 182 -6.23 -2.85 22.47
N HIS A 183 -7.03 -3.60 23.25
CA HIS A 183 -6.54 -4.26 24.46
C HIS A 183 -5.57 -5.41 24.16
N THR A 184 -5.73 -6.09 23.02
CA THR A 184 -4.92 -7.23 22.57
C THR A 184 -3.60 -6.75 21.96
N LEU A 185 -3.67 -5.74 21.08
CA LEU A 185 -2.50 -5.05 20.50
C LEU A 185 -1.61 -4.42 21.58
N ALA A 186 -2.20 -3.96 22.69
CA ALA A 186 -1.46 -3.41 23.83
C ALA A 186 -0.71 -4.45 24.69
N GLN A 187 -0.84 -5.76 24.45
CA GLN A 187 -0.26 -6.82 25.31
C GLN A 187 0.88 -7.67 24.70
N GLU A 188 1.42 -7.31 23.52
CA GLU A 188 2.68 -7.82 22.90
C GLU A 188 2.87 -9.36 22.76
N GLU A 189 2.68 -9.86 21.53
CA GLU A 189 3.51 -10.87 20.83
C GLU A 189 3.27 -10.70 19.31
N ASP A 190 4.31 -10.78 18.45
CA ASP A 190 4.15 -10.57 16.98
C ASP A 190 3.11 -11.52 16.35
N ALA A 191 2.94 -12.71 16.91
CA ALA A 191 1.92 -13.68 16.49
C ALA A 191 0.48 -13.23 16.79
N THR A 192 0.25 -12.41 17.83
CA THR A 192 -1.07 -11.85 18.15
C THR A 192 -1.39 -10.58 17.37
N ARG A 193 -0.38 -9.95 16.75
CA ARG A 193 -0.57 -8.82 15.86
C ARG A 193 -1.18 -9.27 14.53
N GLY A 194 -0.58 -10.28 13.88
CA GLY A 194 -1.13 -10.85 12.65
C GLY A 194 -2.55 -11.40 12.83
N GLU A 195 -2.86 -12.06 13.96
CA GLU A 195 -4.23 -12.53 14.23
C GLU A 195 -5.22 -11.38 14.53
N ALA A 196 -4.76 -10.27 15.11
CA ALA A 196 -5.60 -9.09 15.32
C ALA A 196 -5.85 -8.33 14.02
N ASP A 197 -4.83 -8.23 13.17
CA ASP A 197 -4.92 -7.63 11.84
C ASP A 197 -5.83 -8.47 10.93
N GLU A 198 -5.79 -9.81 11.01
CA GLU A 198 -6.72 -10.70 10.29
C GLU A 198 -8.18 -10.53 10.75
N ILE A 199 -8.43 -10.38 12.05
CA ILE A 199 -9.78 -10.09 12.58
C ILE A 199 -10.25 -8.69 12.16
N LEU A 200 -9.36 -7.70 12.17
CA LEU A 200 -9.64 -6.36 11.69
C LEU A 200 -9.94 -6.35 10.19
N ALA A 201 -9.16 -7.08 9.38
CA ALA A 201 -9.39 -7.27 7.95
C ALA A 201 -10.75 -7.93 7.68
N LEU A 202 -11.14 -8.96 8.44
CA LEU A 202 -12.46 -9.59 8.32
C LEU A 202 -13.61 -8.65 8.74
N LEU A 203 -13.40 -7.80 9.74
CA LEU A 203 -14.37 -6.80 10.17
C LEU A 203 -14.47 -5.62 9.18
N ALA A 204 -13.35 -5.23 8.58
CA ALA A 204 -13.20 -4.26 7.52
C ALA A 204 -13.91 -4.74 6.25
N ASP A 205 -13.61 -5.95 5.78
CA ASP A 205 -14.28 -6.63 4.68
C ASP A 205 -15.79 -6.73 4.94
N HIS A 206 -16.21 -7.14 6.15
CA HIS A 206 -17.63 -7.15 6.49
C HIS A 206 -18.25 -5.74 6.51
N ALA A 207 -17.54 -4.72 7.01
CA ALA A 207 -18.02 -3.34 7.02
C ALA A 207 -18.19 -2.79 5.60
N LEU A 208 -17.27 -3.12 4.67
CA LEU A 208 -17.33 -2.79 3.25
C LEU A 208 -18.44 -3.56 2.52
N GLN A 209 -18.60 -4.85 2.81
CA GLN A 209 -19.71 -5.65 2.29
C GLN A 209 -21.08 -5.17 2.80
N THR A 210 -21.14 -4.55 3.98
CA THR A 210 -22.38 -4.06 4.60
C THR A 210 -22.64 -2.56 4.38
N THR A 211 -21.65 -1.79 3.92
CA THR A 211 -21.72 -0.36 3.59
C THR A 211 -20.65 -0.08 2.51
N PRO A 212 -20.90 0.46 1.29
CA PRO A 212 -22.10 0.99 0.63
C PRO A 212 -22.30 0.34 -0.75
N THR A 213 -23.02 -0.77 -0.80
CA THR A 213 -23.30 -1.51 -2.04
C THR A 213 -24.06 -0.70 -3.10
N GLU A 214 -24.79 0.36 -2.73
CA GLU A 214 -25.62 1.10 -3.70
C GLU A 214 -24.81 1.87 -4.74
N LYS A 215 -23.68 2.50 -4.35
CA LYS A 215 -22.84 3.29 -5.28
C LYS A 215 -22.02 2.39 -6.19
N THR A 216 -21.40 1.36 -5.64
CA THR A 216 -20.70 0.30 -6.39
C THR A 216 -21.65 -0.42 -7.35
N GLN A 217 -22.85 -0.85 -6.91
CA GLN A 217 -23.85 -1.44 -7.80
C GLN A 217 -24.35 -0.46 -8.87
N ALA A 218 -24.51 0.82 -8.53
CA ALA A 218 -24.87 1.85 -9.51
C ALA A 218 -23.76 2.03 -10.56
N ARG A 219 -22.48 2.00 -10.15
CA ARG A 219 -21.33 2.02 -11.06
C ARG A 219 -21.31 0.79 -11.96
N GLN A 220 -21.41 -0.42 -11.41
CA GLN A 220 -21.49 -1.65 -12.21
C GLN A 220 -22.64 -1.62 -13.22
N ALA A 221 -23.82 -1.16 -12.78
CA ALA A 221 -24.98 -1.04 -13.67
C ALA A 221 -24.78 0.05 -14.74
N TYR A 222 -24.03 1.10 -14.44
CA TYR A 222 -23.64 2.16 -15.36
C TYR A 222 -22.66 1.63 -16.41
N LEU A 223 -21.57 0.99 -15.99
CA LEU A 223 -20.57 0.38 -16.89
C LEU A 223 -21.20 -0.68 -17.79
N ALA A 224 -21.97 -1.61 -17.23
CA ALA A 224 -22.68 -2.62 -18.01
C ALA A 224 -23.67 -2.02 -19.03
N ALA A 225 -24.23 -0.83 -18.76
CA ALA A 225 -25.06 -0.12 -19.73
C ALA A 225 -24.22 0.53 -20.84
N LEU A 226 -23.04 1.06 -20.52
CA LEU A 226 -22.09 1.59 -21.49
C LEU A 226 -21.56 0.50 -22.42
N ASP A 227 -21.11 -0.64 -21.89
CA ASP A 227 -20.62 -1.81 -22.63
C ASP A 227 -21.70 -2.39 -23.55
N GLY A 228 -22.94 -2.46 -23.04
CA GLY A 228 -24.12 -2.85 -23.81
C GLY A 228 -24.53 -1.84 -24.88
N GLY A 229 -23.90 -0.66 -24.92
CA GLY A 229 -24.19 0.44 -25.82
C GLY A 229 -25.52 1.16 -25.56
N ASP A 230 -26.11 0.98 -24.38
CA ASP A 230 -27.38 1.57 -23.92
C ASP A 230 -27.13 2.91 -23.20
N ILE A 231 -26.70 3.91 -23.98
CA ILE A 231 -26.28 5.23 -23.48
C ILE A 231 -27.39 5.94 -22.70
N ASP A 232 -28.66 5.78 -23.09
CA ASP A 232 -29.78 6.42 -22.39
C ASP A 232 -30.00 5.79 -20.99
N ARG A 233 -29.73 4.48 -20.85
CA ARG A 233 -29.73 3.82 -19.55
C ARG A 233 -28.55 4.26 -18.69
N ALA A 234 -27.35 4.35 -19.27
CA ALA A 234 -26.18 4.86 -18.56
C ALA A 234 -26.42 6.28 -18.04
N GLU A 235 -26.91 7.20 -18.88
CA GLU A 235 -27.29 8.57 -18.48
C GLU A 235 -28.33 8.56 -17.35
N THR A 236 -29.36 7.70 -17.44
CA THR A 236 -30.39 7.60 -16.38
C THR A 236 -29.80 7.14 -15.03
N ILE A 237 -28.86 6.18 -15.05
CA ILE A 237 -28.18 5.70 -13.85
C ILE A 237 -27.29 6.81 -13.28
N TYR A 238 -26.54 7.50 -14.13
CA TYR A 238 -25.70 8.63 -13.73
C TYR A 238 -26.51 9.77 -13.09
N GLU A 239 -27.58 10.21 -13.76
CA GLU A 239 -28.48 11.25 -13.26
C GLU A 239 -29.14 10.86 -11.92
N GLY A 240 -29.45 9.58 -11.74
CA GLY A 240 -30.12 9.07 -10.56
C GLY A 240 -29.24 8.87 -9.33
N ASN A 241 -27.93 8.64 -9.52
CA ASN A 241 -27.04 8.20 -8.43
C ASN A 241 -25.83 9.11 -8.19
N PHE A 242 -25.33 9.81 -9.20
CA PHE A 242 -24.03 10.51 -9.15
C PHE A 242 -24.13 12.00 -9.50
N SER A 243 -25.01 12.39 -10.42
CA SER A 243 -25.04 13.73 -11.04
C SER A 243 -25.18 14.90 -10.04
N GLU A 244 -25.98 14.76 -8.98
CA GLU A 244 -26.15 15.81 -7.97
C GLU A 244 -24.82 16.13 -7.27
N HIS A 245 -24.21 15.14 -6.62
CA HIS A 245 -22.91 15.28 -5.95
C HIS A 245 -21.78 15.63 -6.92
N ALA A 246 -21.76 15.02 -8.11
CA ALA A 246 -20.78 15.35 -9.13
C ALA A 246 -20.86 16.83 -9.52
N SER A 247 -22.06 17.39 -9.71
CA SER A 247 -22.23 18.80 -10.06
C SER A 247 -21.81 19.76 -8.95
N GLU A 248 -21.85 19.30 -7.70
CA GLU A 248 -21.54 20.10 -6.51
C GLU A 248 -20.05 20.04 -6.16
N TYR A 249 -19.46 18.84 -6.12
CA TYR A 249 -18.11 18.61 -5.60
C TYR A 249 -17.09 18.23 -6.68
N ALA A 250 -17.53 17.77 -7.85
CA ALA A 250 -16.65 17.40 -8.98
C ALA A 250 -17.13 18.04 -10.31
N PRO A 251 -17.34 19.36 -10.38
CA PRO A 251 -18.04 20.00 -11.49
C PRO A 251 -17.33 19.80 -12.84
N GLU A 252 -16.00 19.69 -12.85
CA GLU A 252 -15.25 19.42 -14.08
C GLU A 252 -15.49 18.00 -14.60
N ALA A 253 -15.50 17.00 -13.72
CA ALA A 253 -15.87 15.63 -14.08
C ALA A 253 -17.33 15.54 -14.56
N HIS A 254 -18.24 16.24 -13.89
CA HIS A 254 -19.64 16.34 -14.30
C HIS A 254 -19.80 16.91 -15.71
N ASP A 255 -19.11 18.00 -16.02
CA ASP A 255 -19.13 18.62 -17.34
C ASP A 255 -18.54 17.68 -18.40
N ARG A 256 -17.45 16.97 -18.10
CA ARG A 256 -16.86 15.95 -18.99
C ARG A 256 -17.83 14.80 -19.27
N ILE A 257 -18.49 14.25 -18.24
CA ILE A 257 -19.48 13.17 -18.39
C ILE A 257 -20.65 13.62 -19.27
N ASN A 258 -21.24 14.79 -19.02
CA ASN A 258 -22.37 15.30 -19.81
C ASN A 258 -21.98 15.54 -21.28
N GLN A 259 -20.78 16.05 -21.51
CA GLN A 259 -20.26 16.26 -22.86
C GLN A 259 -20.04 14.90 -23.56
N ALA A 260 -19.44 13.92 -22.88
CA ALA A 260 -19.20 12.61 -23.43
C ALA A 260 -20.49 11.83 -23.72
N LEU A 261 -21.51 11.92 -22.86
CA LEU A 261 -22.86 11.40 -23.13
C LEU A 261 -23.51 12.03 -24.37
N THR A 262 -23.20 13.29 -24.66
CA THR A 262 -23.66 13.99 -25.87
C THR A 262 -22.91 13.55 -27.11
N ASP A 263 -21.59 13.37 -26.99
CA ASP A 263 -20.69 13.05 -28.10
C ASP A 263 -20.76 11.57 -28.49
N ILE A 264 -20.88 10.65 -27.54
CA ILE A 264 -20.98 9.21 -27.80
C ILE A 264 -22.21 8.84 -28.63
N ARG A 265 -23.29 9.63 -28.53
CA ARG A 265 -24.51 9.50 -29.36
C ARG A 265 -24.28 9.86 -30.82
N GLN A 266 -23.24 10.64 -31.09
CA GLN A 266 -22.87 11.14 -32.42
C GLN A 266 -21.61 10.47 -32.98
N ALA A 267 -20.83 9.80 -32.12
CA ALA A 267 -19.58 9.15 -32.44
C ALA A 267 -19.77 7.80 -33.16
N ASP A 268 -18.77 7.44 -33.98
CA ASP A 268 -18.60 6.14 -34.61
C ASP A 268 -17.17 5.61 -34.41
N GLY A 269 -17.02 4.27 -34.43
CA GLY A 269 -15.73 3.57 -34.28
C GLY A 269 -14.91 4.06 -33.08
N ALA A 270 -13.63 4.30 -33.30
CA ALA A 270 -12.66 4.81 -32.35
C ALA A 270 -13.13 5.99 -31.49
N ASN A 271 -13.89 6.94 -32.05
CA ASN A 271 -14.37 8.07 -31.24
C ASN A 271 -15.36 7.63 -30.17
N ARG A 272 -16.10 6.54 -30.41
CA ARG A 272 -17.02 5.97 -29.42
C ARG A 272 -16.25 5.34 -28.25
N THR A 273 -15.15 4.65 -28.53
CA THR A 273 -14.26 4.05 -27.52
C THR A 273 -13.65 5.13 -26.62
N VAL A 274 -13.08 6.20 -27.20
CA VAL A 274 -12.59 7.33 -26.39
C VAL A 274 -13.68 7.98 -25.54
N GLN A 275 -14.91 8.12 -26.04
CA GLN A 275 -16.00 8.62 -25.21
C GLN A 275 -16.42 7.63 -24.12
N HIS A 276 -16.25 6.33 -24.33
CA HIS A 276 -16.48 5.30 -23.33
C HIS A 276 -15.52 5.48 -22.16
N GLU A 277 -14.22 5.63 -22.44
CA GLU A 277 -13.22 5.82 -21.39
C GLU A 277 -13.40 7.12 -20.63
N ILE A 278 -13.71 8.22 -21.33
CA ILE A 278 -14.07 9.48 -20.67
C ILE A 278 -15.25 9.27 -19.69
N LEU A 279 -16.25 8.48 -20.07
CA LEU A 279 -17.43 8.21 -19.23
C LEU A 279 -17.12 7.30 -18.04
N ALA A 280 -16.29 6.28 -18.21
CA ALA A 280 -15.91 5.34 -17.17
C ALA A 280 -14.96 5.99 -16.15
N LYS A 281 -13.83 6.53 -16.60
CA LYS A 281 -12.78 7.06 -15.72
C LYS A 281 -13.15 8.41 -15.09
N SER A 282 -13.96 9.26 -15.74
CA SER A 282 -14.46 10.48 -15.07
C SER A 282 -15.36 10.17 -13.87
N LEU A 283 -15.94 8.97 -13.77
CA LEU A 283 -16.67 8.55 -12.57
C LEU A 283 -15.73 8.25 -11.40
N LEU A 284 -14.48 7.86 -11.66
CA LEU A 284 -13.45 7.70 -10.62
C LEU A 284 -13.04 9.04 -10.03
N ASP A 285 -12.92 10.09 -10.85
CA ASP A 285 -12.74 11.47 -10.36
C ASP A 285 -13.94 11.93 -9.50
N VAL A 286 -15.17 11.62 -9.91
CA VAL A 286 -16.34 11.87 -9.04
C VAL A 286 -16.21 11.10 -7.73
N ALA A 287 -15.80 9.83 -7.76
CA ALA A 287 -15.65 9.01 -6.56
C ALA A 287 -14.58 9.57 -5.61
N TRP A 288 -13.43 9.95 -6.13
CA TRP A 288 -12.36 10.61 -5.38
C TRP A 288 -12.83 11.93 -4.76
N SER A 289 -13.27 12.87 -5.61
CA SER A 289 -13.60 14.23 -5.21
C SER A 289 -14.77 14.27 -4.22
N VAL A 290 -15.83 13.51 -4.47
CA VAL A 290 -16.99 13.43 -3.56
C VAL A 290 -16.62 12.66 -2.30
N GLY A 291 -15.93 11.51 -2.43
CA GLY A 291 -15.57 10.66 -1.30
C GLY A 291 -14.81 11.42 -0.22
N PHE A 292 -13.73 12.11 -0.58
CA PHE A 292 -12.93 12.88 0.37
C PHE A 292 -13.59 14.17 0.84
N THR A 293 -14.43 14.81 0.01
CA THR A 293 -15.18 16.00 0.44
C THR A 293 -16.24 15.66 1.47
N GLU A 294 -17.04 14.62 1.24
CA GLU A 294 -18.08 14.17 2.18
C GLU A 294 -17.46 13.70 3.51
N LEU A 295 -16.30 13.02 3.45
CA LEU A 295 -15.52 12.71 4.66
C LEU A 295 -15.05 13.96 5.39
N ALA A 296 -14.65 15.03 4.68
CA ALA A 296 -14.28 16.29 5.32
C ALA A 296 -15.48 17.06 5.91
N GLU A 297 -16.71 16.78 5.46
CA GLU A 297 -17.96 17.39 5.94
C GLU A 297 -18.67 16.57 7.03
N ASP A 298 -18.02 15.55 7.60
CA ASP A 298 -18.58 14.61 8.58
C ASP A 298 -19.73 13.73 8.03
N GLU A 299 -19.84 13.57 6.70
CA GLU A 299 -20.80 12.69 6.02
C GLU A 299 -20.19 11.32 5.69
N ILE A 300 -19.71 10.62 6.73
CA ILE A 300 -18.88 9.41 6.61
C ILE A 300 -19.51 8.32 5.74
N HIS A 301 -20.80 8.02 5.92
CA HIS A 301 -21.45 6.96 5.13
C HIS A 301 -21.52 7.28 3.63
N GLU A 302 -21.76 8.54 3.25
CA GLU A 302 -21.79 8.93 1.83
C GLU A 302 -20.37 8.97 1.27
N GLY A 303 -19.39 9.46 2.03
CA GLY A 303 -17.98 9.47 1.63
C GLY A 303 -17.41 8.08 1.40
N LEU A 304 -17.62 7.15 2.34
CA LEU A 304 -17.31 5.73 2.17
C LEU A 304 -18.07 5.12 0.97
N GLY A 305 -19.30 5.61 0.75
CA GLY A 305 -20.11 5.45 -0.47
C GLY A 305 -19.30 5.45 -1.75
N TYR A 306 -18.61 6.57 -1.93
CA TYR A 306 -17.84 6.83 -3.12
C TYR A 306 -16.46 6.20 -3.07
N LEU A 307 -15.78 6.16 -1.93
CA LEU A 307 -14.45 5.53 -1.86
C LEU A 307 -14.49 4.02 -2.10
N ALA A 308 -15.60 3.35 -1.80
CA ALA A 308 -15.79 1.94 -2.16
C ALA A 308 -15.80 1.68 -3.68
N ILE A 309 -16.07 2.71 -4.51
CA ILE A 309 -15.88 2.61 -5.96
C ILE A 309 -14.40 2.50 -6.31
N LEU A 310 -13.53 3.21 -5.58
CA LEU A 310 -12.08 3.18 -5.83
C LEU A 310 -11.52 1.83 -5.43
N VAL A 311 -11.88 1.30 -4.25
CA VAL A 311 -11.55 -0.07 -3.84
C VAL A 311 -11.99 -1.04 -4.93
N GLU A 312 -13.27 -1.09 -5.32
CA GLU A 312 -13.72 -1.99 -6.41
C GLU A 312 -13.00 -1.81 -7.75
N THR A 313 -12.37 -0.66 -7.99
CA THR A 313 -11.62 -0.41 -9.24
C THR A 313 -10.16 -0.86 -9.15
N PHE A 314 -9.58 -0.82 -7.96
CA PHE A 314 -8.16 -1.10 -7.71
C PHE A 314 -7.93 -2.40 -6.92
N ASP A 315 -8.99 -3.05 -6.42
CA ASP A 315 -8.96 -4.27 -5.61
C ASP A 315 -8.29 -5.41 -6.39
N ASP A 316 -7.16 -5.90 -5.86
CA ASP A 316 -6.58 -7.18 -6.24
C ASP A 316 -7.38 -8.29 -5.53
N PRO A 317 -8.02 -9.22 -6.26
CA PRO A 317 -8.76 -10.32 -5.65
C PRO A 317 -7.88 -11.34 -4.89
N THR A 318 -6.55 -11.23 -4.95
CA THR A 318 -5.59 -12.20 -4.41
C THR A 318 -4.82 -11.76 -3.16
N ASP A 319 -4.72 -10.45 -2.89
CA ASP A 319 -4.18 -9.87 -1.65
C ASP A 319 -5.20 -8.90 -1.06
N PRO A 320 -5.56 -8.93 0.25
CA PRO A 320 -6.38 -7.89 0.84
C PRO A 320 -5.76 -6.51 0.60
N ASP A 321 -6.30 -5.80 -0.39
CA ASP A 321 -5.86 -4.48 -0.83
C ASP A 321 -5.66 -3.56 0.38
N GLU A 322 -4.48 -2.95 0.49
CA GLU A 322 -4.15 -1.99 1.54
C GLU A 322 -5.18 -0.86 1.58
N LEU A 323 -5.70 -0.45 0.42
CA LEU A 323 -6.77 0.53 0.30
C LEU A 323 -8.08 -0.01 0.90
N GLY A 324 -8.46 -1.25 0.59
CA GLY A 324 -9.61 -1.93 1.17
C GLY A 324 -9.52 -2.06 2.69
N MET A 325 -8.38 -2.50 3.21
CA MET A 325 -8.15 -2.59 4.65
C MET A 325 -8.23 -1.22 5.33
N ALA A 326 -7.53 -0.22 4.79
CA ALA A 326 -7.54 1.13 5.33
C ALA A 326 -8.96 1.73 5.30
N LEU A 327 -9.72 1.52 4.22
CA LEU A 327 -11.09 2.01 4.11
C LEU A 327 -12.03 1.30 5.10
N GLY A 328 -11.84 0.00 5.30
CA GLY A 328 -12.60 -0.75 6.30
C GLY A 328 -12.30 -0.32 7.75
N HIS A 329 -11.07 0.10 8.05
CA HIS A 329 -10.74 0.75 9.34
C HIS A 329 -11.49 2.07 9.53
N VAL A 330 -11.55 2.90 8.47
CA VAL A 330 -12.34 4.14 8.50
C VAL A 330 -13.82 3.83 8.73
N ALA A 331 -14.36 2.85 8.01
CA ALA A 331 -15.75 2.40 8.12
C ALA A 331 -16.10 1.87 9.52
N ALA A 332 -15.21 1.10 10.14
CA ALA A 332 -15.41 0.57 11.49
C ALA A 332 -15.41 1.68 12.55
N SER A 333 -14.53 2.68 12.40
CA SER A 333 -14.38 3.77 13.38
C SER A 333 -15.53 4.78 13.38
N GLN A 334 -16.23 4.93 12.23
CA GLN A 334 -17.24 5.97 12.03
C GLN A 334 -16.74 7.36 12.46
N SER A 335 -15.46 7.66 12.21
CA SER A 335 -14.81 8.91 12.62
C SER A 335 -14.02 9.55 11.48
N THR A 336 -14.19 10.85 11.29
CA THR A 336 -13.41 11.69 10.36
C THR A 336 -12.03 12.05 10.88
N ASP A 337 -11.78 11.82 12.19
CA ASP A 337 -10.46 11.94 12.80
C ASP A 337 -9.65 10.62 12.71
N ASN A 338 -10.09 9.64 11.91
CA ASN A 338 -9.41 8.34 11.80
C ASN A 338 -8.03 8.50 11.13
N PRO A 339 -6.93 8.04 11.75
CA PRO A 339 -5.59 8.15 11.17
C PRO A 339 -5.41 7.39 9.85
N HIS A 340 -6.24 6.36 9.59
CA HIS A 340 -6.21 5.61 8.33
C HIS A 340 -6.79 6.39 7.14
N LEU A 341 -7.44 7.55 7.35
CA LEU A 341 -7.90 8.38 6.23
C LEU A 341 -6.76 8.92 5.38
N SER A 342 -5.58 9.20 5.97
CA SER A 342 -4.41 9.55 5.17
C SER A 342 -3.94 8.34 4.38
N THR A 343 -3.87 7.15 4.99
CA THR A 343 -3.52 5.91 4.28
C THR A 343 -4.44 5.65 3.10
N VAL A 344 -5.77 5.74 3.28
CA VAL A 344 -6.73 5.59 2.17
C VAL A 344 -6.45 6.57 1.03
N ARG A 345 -6.12 7.82 1.36
CA ARG A 345 -5.78 8.84 0.37
C ARG A 345 -4.46 8.53 -0.33
N ASP A 346 -3.42 8.25 0.43
CA ASP A 346 -2.06 8.03 -0.05
C ASP A 346 -2.02 6.77 -0.95
N THR A 347 -2.64 5.66 -0.53
CA THR A 347 -2.73 4.43 -1.32
C THR A 347 -3.56 4.63 -2.59
N ALA A 348 -4.72 5.29 -2.52
CA ALA A 348 -5.51 5.56 -3.73
C ALA A 348 -4.78 6.53 -4.68
N SER A 349 -4.05 7.52 -4.17
CA SER A 349 -3.17 8.40 -4.96
C SER A 349 -2.09 7.60 -5.69
N ALA A 350 -1.45 6.65 -4.99
CA ALA A 350 -0.44 5.77 -5.57
C ALA A 350 -1.02 4.95 -6.74
N HIS A 351 -2.19 4.32 -6.57
CA HIS A 351 -2.85 3.60 -7.68
C HIS A 351 -3.18 4.50 -8.88
N PHE A 352 -3.65 5.72 -8.64
CA PHE A 352 -3.87 6.67 -9.75
C PHE A 352 -2.56 7.04 -10.45
N LEU A 353 -1.48 7.22 -9.69
CA LEU A 353 -0.16 7.52 -10.23
C LEU A 353 0.39 6.37 -11.07
N ASP A 354 0.31 5.13 -10.56
CA ASP A 354 0.71 3.93 -11.29
C ASP A 354 -0.05 3.79 -12.60
N LYS A 355 -1.38 4.00 -12.58
CA LYS A 355 -2.18 4.04 -13.81
C LYS A 355 -1.78 5.17 -14.74
N VAL A 356 -1.37 6.36 -14.26
CA VAL A 356 -0.85 7.40 -15.17
C VAL A 356 0.43 6.93 -15.87
N HIS A 357 1.34 6.26 -15.16
CA HIS A 357 2.57 5.73 -15.74
C HIS A 357 2.31 4.61 -16.75
N GLU A 358 1.52 3.61 -16.35
CA GLU A 358 1.08 2.49 -17.18
C GLU A 358 0.55 3.00 -18.52
N GLU A 359 -0.40 3.93 -18.48
CA GLU A 359 -1.08 4.45 -19.66
C GLU A 359 -0.14 5.23 -20.59
N ILE A 360 0.88 5.93 -20.06
CA ILE A 360 1.91 6.59 -20.88
C ILE A 360 2.74 5.53 -21.62
N ASP A 361 3.10 4.44 -20.97
CA ASP A 361 3.90 3.37 -21.56
C ASP A 361 3.11 2.57 -22.60
N GLU A 362 1.86 2.24 -22.30
CA GLU A 362 0.96 1.51 -23.18
C GLU A 362 0.67 2.24 -24.50
N VAL A 363 0.73 3.59 -24.54
CA VAL A 363 0.70 4.35 -25.79
C VAL A 363 1.74 3.83 -26.79
N PHE A 364 2.95 3.52 -26.32
CA PHE A 364 4.06 3.13 -27.19
C PHE A 364 4.06 1.63 -27.49
N ILE A 365 3.58 0.82 -26.55
CA ILE A 365 3.30 -0.62 -26.75
C ILE A 365 2.29 -0.76 -27.89
N ASN A 366 1.20 0.00 -27.79
CA ASN A 366 0.08 -0.04 -28.72
C ASN A 366 0.24 0.92 -29.90
N TRP A 367 1.40 1.54 -30.13
CA TRP A 367 1.58 2.59 -31.17
C TRP A 367 1.15 2.18 -32.59
N ASN A 368 1.30 0.89 -32.92
CA ASN A 368 0.89 0.36 -34.23
C ASN A 368 -0.63 0.19 -34.36
N ASP A 369 -1.35 0.16 -33.25
CA ASP A 369 -2.79 0.33 -33.16
C ASP A 369 -3.14 1.75 -32.68
N THR A 370 -3.25 2.66 -33.63
CA THR A 370 -3.53 4.09 -33.33
C THR A 370 -4.86 4.30 -32.60
N GLU A 371 -5.80 3.34 -32.65
CA GLU A 371 -7.04 3.44 -31.87
C GLU A 371 -6.76 3.19 -30.39
N THR A 372 -6.13 2.07 -30.06
CA THR A 372 -5.72 1.71 -28.70
C THR A 372 -4.70 2.68 -28.12
N ALA A 373 -3.65 3.06 -28.85
CA ALA A 373 -2.67 4.04 -28.35
C ALA A 373 -3.33 5.38 -27.96
N ARG A 374 -4.36 5.80 -28.69
CA ARG A 374 -5.09 7.04 -28.39
C ARG A 374 -6.04 6.88 -27.20
N GLU A 375 -6.58 5.67 -27.01
CA GLU A 375 -7.35 5.28 -25.84
C GLU A 375 -6.48 5.37 -24.58
N LYS A 376 -5.32 4.70 -24.58
CA LYS A 376 -4.37 4.73 -23.46
C LYS A 376 -3.89 6.16 -23.14
N ALA A 377 -3.57 6.95 -24.16
CA ALA A 377 -3.20 8.36 -23.95
C ALA A 377 -4.31 9.21 -23.31
N ILE A 378 -5.60 8.93 -23.55
CA ILE A 378 -6.68 9.67 -22.88
C ILE A 378 -6.92 9.14 -21.46
N GLU A 379 -6.73 7.85 -21.23
CA GLU A 379 -6.82 7.25 -19.89
C GLU A 379 -5.79 7.86 -18.95
N GLY A 380 -4.52 8.02 -19.36
CA GLY A 380 -3.50 8.71 -18.57
C GLY A 380 -3.91 10.14 -18.17
N VAL A 381 -4.55 10.90 -19.08
CA VAL A 381 -5.10 12.24 -18.75
C VAL A 381 -6.21 12.15 -17.70
N LEU A 382 -7.04 11.11 -17.76
CA LEU A 382 -8.21 10.93 -16.90
C LEU A 382 -7.83 10.43 -15.51
N TYR A 383 -6.87 9.51 -15.39
CA TYR A 383 -6.32 9.04 -14.12
C TYR A 383 -5.48 10.10 -13.39
N TYR A 384 -4.92 11.06 -14.12
CA TYR A 384 -4.23 12.19 -13.50
C TYR A 384 -5.18 13.20 -12.83
N GLN A 385 -6.42 13.36 -13.30
CA GLN A 385 -7.33 14.40 -12.79
C GLN A 385 -7.60 14.32 -11.28
N PRO A 386 -7.91 13.14 -10.69
CA PRO A 386 -8.13 12.99 -9.26
C PRO A 386 -6.96 13.49 -8.40
N ILE A 387 -5.72 13.18 -8.80
CA ILE A 387 -4.52 13.48 -8.02
C ILE A 387 -3.90 14.85 -8.33
N ARG A 388 -4.42 15.60 -9.31
CA ARG A 388 -3.84 16.90 -9.73
C ARG A 388 -3.70 17.91 -8.58
N GLU A 389 -4.68 17.99 -7.68
CA GLU A 389 -4.60 18.93 -6.53
C GLU A 389 -3.48 18.54 -5.57
N GLU A 390 -3.22 17.25 -5.41
CA GLU A 390 -2.13 16.73 -4.58
C GLU A 390 -0.77 17.04 -5.19
N VAL A 391 -0.62 16.80 -6.51
CA VAL A 391 0.60 17.19 -7.25
C VAL A 391 0.84 18.70 -7.15
N ALA A 392 -0.22 19.52 -7.21
CA ALA A 392 -0.11 20.96 -7.06
C ALA A 392 0.35 21.39 -5.64
N HIS A 393 -0.03 20.62 -4.61
CA HIS A 393 0.43 20.86 -3.23
C HIS A 393 1.89 20.48 -3.02
N THR A 394 2.36 19.44 -3.71
CA THR A 394 3.71 18.90 -3.55
C THR A 394 4.74 19.65 -4.41
N LEU A 395 4.45 19.88 -5.69
CA LEU A 395 5.34 20.58 -6.62
C LEU A 395 5.02 22.08 -6.71
N SER A 396 3.93 22.41 -7.42
CA SER A 396 3.30 23.73 -7.49
C SER A 396 2.08 23.65 -8.41
N ASP A 397 1.18 24.65 -8.36
CA ASP A 397 0.09 24.79 -9.34
C ASP A 397 0.61 24.84 -10.80
N GLU A 398 1.79 25.45 -11.03
CA GLU A 398 2.39 25.59 -12.36
C GLU A 398 2.89 24.26 -12.90
N ASP A 399 3.55 23.46 -12.06
CA ASP A 399 4.07 22.13 -12.46
C ASP A 399 2.93 21.12 -12.63
N ALA A 400 1.89 21.18 -11.79
CA ALA A 400 0.70 20.34 -11.96
C ALA A 400 -0.08 20.70 -13.25
N ASP A 401 -0.18 21.99 -13.59
CA ASP A 401 -0.74 22.42 -14.87
C ASP A 401 0.13 22.00 -16.05
N HIS A 402 1.45 22.04 -15.89
CA HIS A 402 2.41 21.60 -16.91
C HIS A 402 2.23 20.11 -17.20
N LEU A 403 2.21 19.27 -16.16
CA LEU A 403 1.98 17.83 -16.31
C LEU A 403 0.62 17.53 -16.97
N ALA A 404 -0.44 18.25 -16.61
CA ALA A 404 -1.74 18.12 -17.28
C ALA A 404 -1.66 18.47 -18.77
N ASP A 405 -0.83 19.45 -19.14
CA ASP A 405 -0.64 19.89 -20.52
C ASP A 405 0.22 18.90 -21.32
N GLU A 406 1.29 18.34 -20.75
CA GLU A 406 2.12 17.29 -21.37
C GLU A 406 1.30 16.01 -21.63
N LEU A 407 0.49 15.55 -20.67
CA LEU A 407 -0.40 14.40 -20.88
C LEU A 407 -1.43 14.65 -22.01
N ARG A 408 -1.95 15.88 -22.10
CA ARG A 408 -2.84 16.28 -23.22
C ARG A 408 -2.07 16.38 -24.53
N GLY A 409 -0.82 16.83 -24.48
CA GLY A 409 0.09 16.90 -25.61
C GLY A 409 0.37 15.51 -26.17
N LEU A 410 0.69 14.54 -25.31
CA LEU A 410 0.78 13.12 -25.64
C LEU A 410 -0.48 12.62 -26.36
N TYR A 411 -1.67 12.84 -25.78
CA TYR A 411 -2.94 12.48 -26.44
C TYR A 411 -3.11 13.12 -27.83
N ASN A 412 -2.76 14.40 -27.97
CA ASN A 412 -2.87 15.13 -29.23
C ASN A 412 -1.87 14.62 -30.28
N ALA A 413 -0.63 14.34 -29.87
CA ALA A 413 0.44 13.80 -30.71
C ALA A 413 0.09 12.39 -31.19
N THR A 414 -0.39 11.52 -30.30
CA THR A 414 -0.87 10.17 -30.62
C THR A 414 -2.06 10.23 -31.59
N THR A 415 -3.02 11.13 -31.37
CA THR A 415 -4.13 11.37 -32.30
C THR A 415 -3.65 11.83 -33.69
N ALA A 416 -2.57 12.61 -33.74
CA ALA A 416 -1.96 13.05 -34.99
C ALA A 416 -1.10 11.96 -35.66
N GLY A 417 -0.77 10.89 -34.93
CA GLY A 417 0.20 9.86 -35.34
C GLY A 417 1.63 10.39 -35.39
N ASP A 418 1.94 11.40 -34.59
CA ASP A 418 3.27 12.02 -34.50
C ASP A 418 4.06 11.40 -33.35
N ARG A 419 4.85 10.36 -33.67
CA ARG A 419 5.57 9.57 -32.67
C ARG A 419 6.67 10.35 -31.96
N GLU A 420 7.37 11.21 -32.68
CA GLU A 420 8.49 11.98 -32.13
C GLU A 420 7.98 12.99 -31.09
N GLU A 421 6.86 13.65 -31.39
CA GLU A 421 6.21 14.54 -30.43
C GLU A 421 5.61 13.74 -29.26
N ALA A 422 4.97 12.59 -29.50
CA ALA A 422 4.44 11.76 -28.44
C ALA A 422 5.54 11.28 -27.47
N GLU A 423 6.68 10.82 -28.01
CA GLU A 423 7.85 10.43 -27.21
C GLU A 423 8.36 11.62 -26.37
N HIS A 424 8.41 12.83 -26.95
CA HIS A 424 8.83 14.04 -26.23
C HIS A 424 7.89 14.41 -25.07
N GLU A 425 6.58 14.49 -25.32
CA GLU A 425 5.57 14.86 -24.31
C GLU A 425 5.50 13.79 -23.20
N ALA A 426 5.69 12.52 -23.55
CA ALA A 426 5.78 11.43 -22.57
C ALA A 426 7.05 11.50 -21.72
N GLU A 427 8.20 11.89 -22.29
CA GLU A 427 9.43 12.13 -21.53
C GLU A 427 9.24 13.31 -20.54
N GLU A 428 8.68 14.44 -20.98
CA GLU A 428 8.43 15.58 -20.09
C GLU A 428 7.39 15.25 -19.00
N ALA A 429 6.35 14.49 -19.31
CA ALA A 429 5.40 14.02 -18.31
C ALA A 429 6.06 13.10 -17.27
N ARG A 430 6.89 12.14 -17.70
CA ARG A 430 7.62 11.25 -16.78
C ARG A 430 8.59 12.02 -15.87
N ASP A 431 9.30 13.02 -16.40
CA ASP A 431 10.19 13.88 -15.60
C ASP A 431 9.44 14.64 -14.49
N LEU A 432 8.22 15.13 -14.79
CA LEU A 432 7.37 15.81 -13.81
C LEU A 432 6.77 14.86 -12.77
N LEU A 433 6.37 13.65 -13.19
CA LEU A 433 5.90 12.59 -12.27
C LEU A 433 7.02 12.15 -11.34
N ALA A 434 8.23 11.91 -11.87
CA ALA A 434 9.40 11.61 -11.07
C ALA A 434 9.74 12.75 -10.09
N SER A 435 9.57 14.00 -10.51
CA SER A 435 9.76 15.14 -9.60
C SER A 435 8.75 15.12 -8.45
N TYR A 436 7.51 14.73 -8.72
CA TYR A 436 6.44 14.64 -7.73
C TYR A 436 6.69 13.52 -6.72
N GLU A 437 7.04 12.32 -7.20
CA GLU A 437 7.35 11.15 -6.37
C GLU A 437 8.54 11.41 -5.44
N ASN A 438 9.56 12.07 -5.97
CA ASN A 438 10.81 12.35 -5.26
C ASN A 438 10.77 13.66 -4.46
N ALA A 439 9.61 14.29 -4.34
CA ALA A 439 9.50 15.62 -3.75
C ALA A 439 9.80 15.60 -2.24
N GLY A 440 10.95 16.14 -1.88
CA GLY A 440 11.41 16.23 -0.49
C GLY A 440 12.39 15.13 -0.08
N GLU A 441 12.78 14.28 -1.02
CA GLU A 441 13.76 13.21 -0.83
C GLU A 441 15.06 13.54 -1.58
N ASP A 442 16.20 13.17 -0.97
CA ASP A 442 17.51 13.24 -1.64
C ASP A 442 17.68 11.96 -2.47
N VAL A 443 17.02 11.91 -3.63
CA VAL A 443 16.97 10.72 -4.49
C VAL A 443 18.25 10.63 -5.32
N THR A 444 18.94 9.51 -5.20
CA THR A 444 20.16 9.22 -5.97
C THR A 444 19.81 8.67 -7.35
N GLU A 445 20.79 8.69 -8.26
CA GLU A 445 20.64 8.05 -9.58
C GLU A 445 20.30 6.55 -9.46
N ILE A 446 20.77 5.88 -8.41
CA ILE A 446 20.42 4.47 -8.15
C ILE A 446 18.96 4.36 -7.73
N ASP A 447 18.48 5.23 -6.85
CA ASP A 447 17.10 5.18 -6.35
C ASP A 447 16.11 5.35 -7.52
N THR A 448 16.35 6.31 -8.42
CA THR A 448 15.53 6.47 -9.63
C THR A 448 15.52 5.20 -10.50
N VAL A 449 16.67 4.54 -10.67
CA VAL A 449 16.77 3.29 -11.45
C VAL A 449 16.00 2.15 -10.77
N LEU A 450 16.08 2.05 -9.45
CA LEU A 450 15.37 1.03 -8.68
C LEU A 450 13.86 1.26 -8.77
N THR A 451 13.39 2.49 -8.56
CA THR A 451 11.98 2.87 -8.70
C THR A 451 11.44 2.57 -10.09
N ASP A 452 12.21 2.83 -11.15
CA ASP A 452 11.77 2.52 -12.52
C ASP A 452 11.66 1.00 -12.79
N ILE A 453 12.57 0.20 -12.23
CA ILE A 453 12.49 -1.27 -12.31
C ILE A 453 11.32 -1.79 -11.48
N GLU A 454 11.17 -1.32 -10.24
CA GLU A 454 10.08 -1.69 -9.33
C GLU A 454 8.73 -1.39 -9.96
N ARG A 455 8.53 -0.17 -10.47
CA ARG A 455 7.29 0.24 -11.14
C ARG A 455 6.96 -0.68 -12.31
N SER A 456 7.93 -0.95 -13.18
CA SER A 456 7.75 -1.87 -14.32
C SER A 456 7.37 -3.28 -13.88
N LEU A 457 7.89 -3.73 -12.73
CA LEU A 457 7.58 -5.02 -12.13
C LEU A 457 6.18 -5.02 -11.51
N SER A 458 5.82 -4.00 -10.73
CA SER A 458 4.50 -3.87 -10.11
C SER A 458 3.38 -3.81 -11.14
N ILE A 459 3.59 -3.10 -12.27
CA ILE A 459 2.62 -3.10 -13.37
C ILE A 459 2.41 -4.52 -13.93
N ILE A 460 3.47 -5.33 -14.09
CA ILE A 460 3.31 -6.72 -14.54
C ILE A 460 2.38 -7.52 -13.61
N THR A 461 2.43 -7.30 -12.29
CA THR A 461 1.51 -7.97 -11.36
C THR A 461 0.06 -7.65 -11.71
N VAL A 462 -0.26 -6.36 -11.86
CA VAL A 462 -1.60 -5.87 -12.24
C VAL A 462 -2.07 -6.47 -13.57
N GLU A 463 -1.22 -6.43 -14.60
CA GLU A 463 -1.51 -6.99 -15.92
C GLU A 463 -1.80 -8.51 -15.86
N ILE A 464 -1.09 -9.24 -15.02
CA ILE A 464 -1.31 -10.69 -14.85
C ILE A 464 -2.60 -10.99 -14.09
N GLU A 465 -3.02 -10.13 -13.17
CA GLU A 465 -4.33 -10.23 -12.51
C GLU A 465 -5.46 -9.99 -13.53
N GLU A 466 -5.37 -8.93 -14.34
CA GLU A 466 -6.33 -8.66 -15.41
C GLU A 466 -6.38 -9.83 -16.41
N TYR A 467 -5.24 -10.43 -16.74
CA TYR A 467 -5.18 -11.66 -17.54
C TYR A 467 -6.02 -12.79 -16.92
N VAL A 468 -5.88 -13.04 -15.62
CA VAL A 468 -6.60 -14.12 -14.92
C VAL A 468 -8.11 -13.88 -14.98
N ASP A 469 -8.55 -12.65 -14.74
CA ASP A 469 -9.95 -12.27 -14.77
C ASP A 469 -10.54 -12.39 -16.17
N TYR A 470 -9.90 -11.82 -17.19
CA TYR A 470 -10.34 -11.96 -18.57
C TYR A 470 -10.36 -13.42 -19.03
N LYS A 471 -9.43 -14.26 -18.57
CA LYS A 471 -9.49 -15.71 -18.82
C LYS A 471 -10.68 -16.37 -18.14
N ALA A 472 -10.99 -16.00 -16.89
CA ALA A 472 -12.14 -16.54 -16.16
C ALA A 472 -13.48 -16.19 -16.85
N GLU A 473 -13.56 -15.00 -17.44
CA GLU A 473 -14.71 -14.54 -18.23
C GLU A 473 -14.79 -15.16 -19.63
N GLY A 474 -13.72 -15.81 -20.08
CA GLY A 474 -13.59 -16.37 -21.43
C GLY A 474 -13.29 -15.33 -22.51
N ASN A 475 -12.75 -14.18 -22.11
CA ASN A 475 -12.28 -13.12 -22.99
C ASN A 475 -10.81 -13.35 -23.38
N ASP A 476 -10.57 -14.36 -24.22
CA ASP A 476 -9.23 -14.75 -24.66
C ASP A 476 -8.46 -13.65 -25.41
N GLU A 477 -9.16 -12.68 -26.01
CA GLU A 477 -8.54 -11.58 -26.76
C GLU A 477 -7.88 -10.60 -25.80
N LYS A 478 -8.64 -10.09 -24.82
CA LYS A 478 -8.14 -9.18 -23.78
C LYS A 478 -7.06 -9.83 -22.93
N ALA A 479 -7.27 -11.07 -22.47
CA ALA A 479 -6.22 -11.77 -21.74
C ALA A 479 -4.88 -11.84 -22.51
N ASN A 480 -4.90 -12.04 -23.84
CA ASN A 480 -3.63 -12.05 -24.57
C ASN A 480 -3.02 -10.65 -24.75
N GLU A 481 -3.82 -9.59 -24.65
CA GLU A 481 -3.37 -8.18 -24.62
C GLU A 481 -2.50 -7.95 -23.39
N GLU A 482 -3.03 -8.24 -22.20
CA GLU A 482 -2.31 -8.07 -20.91
C GLU A 482 -0.98 -8.85 -20.86
N VAL A 483 -0.93 -10.03 -21.50
CA VAL A 483 0.33 -10.81 -21.61
C VAL A 483 1.34 -10.14 -22.53
N GLU A 484 0.92 -9.49 -23.62
CA GLU A 484 1.83 -8.74 -24.49
C GLU A 484 2.28 -7.41 -23.85
N GLU A 485 1.41 -6.77 -23.07
CA GLU A 485 1.75 -5.61 -22.23
C GLU A 485 2.76 -6.00 -21.15
N SER A 486 2.52 -7.06 -20.40
CA SER A 486 3.49 -7.64 -19.45
C SER A 486 4.86 -7.95 -20.09
N LYS A 487 4.88 -8.45 -21.34
CA LYS A 487 6.13 -8.69 -22.09
C LYS A 487 6.87 -7.40 -22.41
N ALA A 488 6.15 -6.31 -22.67
CA ALA A 488 6.75 -5.02 -22.93
C ALA A 488 7.34 -4.43 -21.64
N PHE A 489 6.59 -4.46 -20.53
CA PHE A 489 7.04 -3.96 -19.22
C PHE A 489 8.26 -4.72 -18.71
N ILE A 490 8.30 -6.06 -18.78
CA ILE A 490 9.51 -6.80 -18.40
C ILE A 490 10.70 -6.47 -19.31
N GLY A 491 10.43 -6.18 -20.59
CA GLY A 491 11.45 -5.73 -21.53
C GLY A 491 12.05 -4.37 -21.16
N GLN A 492 11.23 -3.45 -20.65
CA GLN A 492 11.66 -2.15 -20.13
C GLN A 492 12.48 -2.33 -18.85
N ALA A 493 11.99 -3.10 -17.87
CA ALA A 493 12.71 -3.39 -16.63
C ALA A 493 14.11 -3.96 -16.91
N ILE A 494 14.21 -4.94 -17.82
CA ILE A 494 15.49 -5.53 -18.24
C ILE A 494 16.40 -4.49 -18.91
N ALA A 495 15.86 -3.62 -19.77
CA ALA A 495 16.66 -2.59 -20.43
C ALA A 495 17.23 -1.57 -19.43
N THR A 496 16.39 -1.07 -18.51
CA THR A 496 16.79 -0.18 -17.41
C THR A 496 17.86 -0.83 -16.54
N PHE A 497 17.68 -2.10 -16.17
CA PHE A 497 18.68 -2.86 -15.44
C PHE A 497 19.99 -3.03 -16.24
N GLU A 498 19.93 -3.40 -17.52
CA GLU A 498 21.14 -3.61 -18.33
C GLU A 498 21.97 -2.33 -18.50
N ASP A 499 21.31 -1.20 -18.73
CA ASP A 499 21.95 0.11 -18.85
C ASP A 499 22.62 0.55 -17.54
N ASN A 500 22.08 0.13 -16.40
CA ASN A 500 22.56 0.48 -15.06
C ASN A 500 23.28 -0.66 -14.31
N ARG A 501 23.46 -1.81 -14.95
CA ARG A 501 23.96 -3.05 -14.32
C ARG A 501 25.29 -2.85 -13.62
N GLN A 502 26.19 -2.05 -14.20
CA GLN A 502 27.49 -1.80 -13.61
C GLN A 502 27.36 -1.07 -12.27
N THR A 503 26.43 -0.12 -12.17
CA THR A 503 26.16 0.65 -10.96
C THR A 503 25.49 -0.23 -9.91
N LEU A 504 24.44 -0.96 -10.29
CA LEU A 504 23.74 -1.89 -9.40
C LEU A 504 24.68 -2.99 -8.87
N ALA A 505 25.48 -3.62 -9.73
CA ALA A 505 26.44 -4.64 -9.31
C ALA A 505 27.62 -4.09 -8.48
N ALA A 506 27.86 -2.78 -8.51
CA ALA A 506 28.83 -2.13 -7.63
C ALA A 506 28.25 -1.87 -6.23
N ALA A 507 26.94 -1.64 -6.13
CA ALA A 507 26.21 -1.55 -4.87
C ALA A 507 26.10 -2.95 -4.24
N ASP A 508 25.44 -3.89 -4.90
CA ASP A 508 25.40 -5.30 -4.49
C ASP A 508 25.43 -6.23 -5.72
N ALA A 509 26.57 -6.92 -5.91
CA ALA A 509 26.76 -7.85 -7.01
C ALA A 509 25.88 -9.10 -6.92
N GLN A 510 25.56 -9.57 -5.71
CA GLN A 510 24.71 -10.75 -5.54
C GLN A 510 23.25 -10.39 -5.81
N ALA A 511 22.75 -9.29 -5.24
CA ALA A 511 21.40 -8.81 -5.50
C ALA A 511 21.19 -8.53 -7.00
N ALA A 512 22.18 -7.93 -7.68
CA ALA A 512 22.09 -7.68 -9.13
C ALA A 512 22.02 -8.97 -9.96
N ASP A 513 22.83 -9.99 -9.63
CA ASP A 513 22.77 -11.28 -10.34
C ASP A 513 21.45 -12.04 -10.04
N GLU A 514 20.88 -11.88 -8.84
CA GLU A 514 19.60 -12.48 -8.46
C GLU A 514 18.41 -11.78 -9.14
N LEU A 515 18.39 -10.44 -9.15
CA LEU A 515 17.39 -9.63 -9.86
C LEU A 515 17.37 -9.92 -11.36
N GLU A 516 18.53 -10.01 -12.02
CA GLU A 516 18.62 -10.40 -13.43
C GLU A 516 18.01 -11.79 -13.67
N ALA A 517 18.26 -12.74 -12.77
CA ALA A 517 17.76 -14.09 -12.90
C ALA A 517 16.23 -14.16 -12.75
N ASP A 518 15.67 -13.40 -11.81
CA ASP A 518 14.22 -13.32 -11.58
C ASP A 518 13.51 -12.63 -12.76
N MET A 519 14.03 -11.51 -13.28
CA MET A 519 13.49 -10.86 -14.48
C MET A 519 13.57 -11.75 -15.73
N THR A 520 14.66 -12.52 -15.88
CA THR A 520 14.80 -13.50 -16.97
C THR A 520 13.76 -14.60 -16.82
N GLU A 521 13.48 -15.06 -15.60
CA GLU A 521 12.45 -16.06 -15.35
C GLU A 521 11.05 -15.54 -15.71
N ILE A 522 10.72 -14.29 -15.35
CA ILE A 522 9.46 -13.63 -15.73
C ILE A 522 9.33 -13.58 -17.26
N GLN A 523 10.37 -13.09 -17.95
CA GLN A 523 10.40 -13.03 -19.41
C GLN A 523 10.23 -14.42 -20.05
N ASP A 524 10.96 -15.44 -19.58
CA ASP A 524 10.87 -16.81 -20.11
C ASP A 524 9.46 -17.39 -19.93
N ARG A 525 8.78 -17.13 -18.81
CA ARG A 525 7.41 -17.59 -18.54
C ARG A 525 6.39 -16.89 -19.44
N LEU A 526 6.50 -15.56 -19.58
CA LEU A 526 5.68 -14.77 -20.49
C LEU A 526 5.84 -15.22 -21.94
N GLU A 527 7.08 -15.41 -22.42
CA GLU A 527 7.36 -15.88 -23.79
C GLU A 527 6.85 -17.31 -24.05
N ALA A 528 6.93 -18.18 -23.04
CA ALA A 528 6.42 -19.54 -23.12
C ALA A 528 4.90 -19.64 -22.98
N GLU A 529 4.25 -18.58 -22.51
CA GLU A 529 2.85 -18.58 -22.06
C GLU A 529 2.57 -19.73 -21.07
N GLU A 530 3.54 -20.03 -20.19
CA GLU A 530 3.50 -21.15 -19.24
C GLU A 530 3.41 -20.62 -17.81
N ASP A 531 2.39 -21.12 -17.08
CA ASP A 531 2.18 -20.80 -15.66
C ASP A 531 2.06 -19.29 -15.38
N ILE A 532 1.38 -18.58 -16.29
CA ILE A 532 1.15 -17.12 -16.19
C ILE A 532 0.63 -16.69 -14.80
N PRO A 533 -0.34 -17.38 -14.16
CA PRO A 533 -0.85 -16.98 -12.84
C PRO A 533 0.16 -17.04 -11.69
N SER A 534 1.37 -17.60 -11.88
CA SER A 534 2.43 -17.62 -10.86
C SER A 534 3.57 -16.65 -11.14
N ILE A 535 3.41 -15.76 -12.14
CA ILE A 535 4.33 -14.66 -12.38
C ILE A 535 4.37 -13.65 -11.22
N PRO A 536 3.24 -13.28 -10.56
CA PRO A 536 3.26 -12.39 -9.40
C PRO A 536 4.23 -12.86 -8.29
N ASP A 537 4.25 -14.16 -7.97
CA ASP A 537 5.22 -14.74 -7.01
C ASP A 537 6.71 -14.51 -7.40
N VAL A 538 7.00 -14.39 -8.69
CA VAL A 538 8.35 -14.12 -9.20
C VAL A 538 8.64 -12.63 -9.19
N VAL A 539 7.64 -11.81 -9.51
CA VAL A 539 7.69 -10.35 -9.43
C VAL A 539 7.94 -9.90 -7.99
N GLU A 540 7.16 -10.38 -7.02
CA GLU A 540 7.33 -10.08 -5.58
C GLU A 540 8.76 -10.40 -5.15
N ARG A 541 9.29 -11.57 -5.54
CA ARG A 541 10.67 -11.95 -5.24
C ARG A 541 11.70 -11.03 -5.89
N ALA A 542 11.43 -10.51 -7.08
CA ALA A 542 12.30 -9.55 -7.77
C ALA A 542 12.27 -8.19 -7.08
N ILE A 543 11.10 -7.72 -6.65
CA ILE A 543 10.91 -6.49 -5.87
C ILE A 543 11.63 -6.59 -4.52
N ASP A 544 11.50 -7.71 -3.81
CA ASP A 544 12.29 -8.00 -2.58
C ASP A 544 13.82 -7.90 -2.79
N ARG A 545 14.31 -8.03 -4.04
CA ARG A 545 15.74 -7.85 -4.34
C ARG A 545 16.12 -6.39 -4.51
N LEU A 546 15.17 -5.53 -4.83
CA LEU A 546 15.38 -4.09 -4.94
C LEU A 546 15.68 -3.49 -3.55
N ASP A 547 14.99 -3.94 -2.50
CA ASP A 547 15.25 -3.56 -1.09
C ASP A 547 16.70 -3.80 -0.64
N ALA A 548 17.37 -4.80 -1.23
CA ALA A 548 18.76 -5.11 -0.90
C ALA A 548 19.72 -3.98 -1.36
N PHE A 549 19.33 -3.18 -2.36
CA PHE A 549 20.10 -2.02 -2.79
C PHE A 549 19.82 -0.79 -1.93
N GLU A 550 18.61 -0.66 -1.37
CA GLU A 550 18.24 0.42 -0.45
C GLU A 550 18.94 0.29 0.92
N THR A 551 19.13 -0.94 1.38
CA THR A 551 19.65 -1.25 2.73
C THR A 551 21.17 -1.16 2.88
N ASP A 552 21.92 -1.04 1.78
CA ASP A 552 23.39 -1.01 1.77
C ASP A 552 23.98 0.39 1.54
N GLN A 553 23.21 1.46 1.81
CA GLN A 553 23.83 2.72 2.24
C GLN A 553 24.67 2.37 3.48
N PRO A 554 26.01 2.50 3.44
CA PRO A 554 26.88 1.93 4.47
C PRO A 554 26.43 2.41 5.83
N GLU A 555 26.00 1.47 6.70
CA GLU A 555 25.62 1.70 8.09
C GLU A 555 26.81 2.23 8.91
N GLY A 556 27.19 3.46 8.64
CA GLY A 556 28.17 4.26 9.33
C GLY A 556 27.51 5.57 9.73
N PRO A 557 28.04 6.27 10.75
CA PRO A 557 27.59 7.63 11.01
C PRO A 557 27.78 8.45 9.73
N ALA A 558 26.68 8.98 9.19
CA ALA A 558 26.71 9.84 8.02
C ALA A 558 27.69 10.99 8.27
N VAL A 559 28.58 11.24 7.31
CA VAL A 559 29.61 12.27 7.44
C VAL A 559 29.12 13.51 6.71
N ASP A 560 28.73 14.55 7.45
CA ASP A 560 28.32 15.82 6.86
C ASP A 560 29.52 16.57 6.25
N VAL A 561 29.31 17.18 5.08
CA VAL A 561 30.24 18.15 4.50
C VAL A 561 29.72 19.56 4.69
N GLU A 562 30.55 20.39 5.33
CA GLU A 562 30.22 21.76 5.68
C GLU A 562 31.06 22.77 4.91
N ILE A 563 30.40 23.78 4.35
CA ILE A 563 31.05 25.03 3.96
C ILE A 563 31.24 25.86 5.23
N GLY A 564 32.48 26.00 5.67
CA GLY A 564 32.81 26.73 6.88
C GLY A 564 32.78 28.25 6.70
N ASP A 565 32.71 28.97 7.82
CA ASP A 565 32.64 30.43 7.85
C ASP A 565 33.75 31.10 7.01
N PRO A 566 33.40 32.02 6.08
CA PRO A 566 34.38 32.71 5.26
C PRO A 566 35.26 33.64 6.10
N VAL A 567 36.57 33.58 5.86
CA VAL A 567 37.58 34.42 6.51
C VAL A 567 38.18 35.39 5.50
N LYS A 568 37.99 36.68 5.69
CA LYS A 568 38.56 37.71 4.83
C LYS A 568 40.05 37.90 5.12
N GLU A 569 40.89 37.70 4.11
CA GLU A 569 42.32 37.99 4.14
C GLU A 569 42.70 38.97 3.02
N ALA A 570 42.91 40.23 3.41
CA ALA A 570 43.24 41.32 2.47
C ALA A 570 42.19 41.48 1.35
N GLU A 571 42.54 41.14 0.11
CA GLU A 571 41.68 41.25 -1.08
C GLU A 571 41.01 39.92 -1.46
N THR A 572 41.28 38.84 -0.70
CA THR A 572 40.73 37.50 -0.93
C THR A 572 39.88 37.03 0.25
N VAL A 573 38.88 36.20 -0.03
CA VAL A 573 38.10 35.49 0.98
C VAL A 573 38.53 34.03 0.98
N ARG A 574 38.82 33.48 2.17
CA ARG A 574 39.08 32.05 2.35
C ARG A 574 37.82 31.35 2.80
N VAL A 575 37.43 30.29 2.11
CA VAL A 575 36.28 29.45 2.47
C VAL A 575 36.80 28.03 2.69
N PRO A 576 36.84 27.53 3.95
CA PRO A 576 37.21 26.15 4.22
C PRO A 576 36.01 25.23 3.97
N ILE A 577 36.22 24.12 3.27
CA ILE A 577 35.27 23.01 3.16
C ILE A 577 35.76 21.92 4.10
N ARG A 578 34.87 21.39 4.94
CA ARG A 578 35.22 20.48 6.03
C ARG A 578 34.31 19.26 6.07
N LEU A 579 34.81 18.16 6.66
CA LEU A 579 33.97 17.08 7.17
C LEU A 579 33.59 17.42 8.62
N ALA A 580 32.30 17.46 8.98
CA ALA A 580 31.87 17.79 10.34
C ALA A 580 32.38 16.78 11.38
N ASP A 581 32.28 15.49 11.03
CA ASP A 581 32.70 14.35 11.83
C ASP A 581 33.57 13.39 11.01
N PRO A 582 34.89 13.67 10.84
CA PRO A 582 35.76 12.86 10.00
C PRO A 582 35.94 11.45 10.59
N PRO A 583 36.01 10.40 9.75
CA PRO A 583 36.19 9.02 10.19
C PRO A 583 37.51 8.80 10.95
N GLU A 584 37.50 7.86 11.91
CA GLU A 584 38.72 7.43 12.58
C GLU A 584 39.64 6.67 11.60
N GLY A 585 40.91 7.06 11.51
CA GLY A 585 41.91 6.33 10.71
C GLY A 585 42.20 6.88 9.32
N GLY A 586 41.67 8.05 8.96
CA GLY A 586 41.88 8.69 7.67
C GLY A 586 40.65 8.59 6.76
N TYR A 587 40.71 9.26 5.60
CA TYR A 587 39.63 9.27 4.60
C TYR A 587 40.17 9.55 3.20
N SER A 588 39.38 9.23 2.18
CA SER A 588 39.54 9.73 0.81
C SER A 588 38.21 10.31 0.36
N VAL A 589 38.23 11.52 -0.20
CA VAL A 589 37.04 12.21 -0.72
C VAL A 589 37.30 12.70 -2.14
N GLN A 590 36.34 12.46 -3.02
CA GLN A 590 36.22 13.07 -4.34
C GLN A 590 35.00 13.97 -4.33
N ALA A 591 35.17 15.24 -4.68
CA ALA A 591 34.09 16.21 -4.63
C ALA A 591 34.22 17.27 -5.72
N THR A 592 33.07 17.84 -6.08
CA THR A 592 32.90 18.92 -7.03
C THR A 592 32.37 20.16 -6.30
N ILE A 593 32.99 21.31 -6.54
CA ILE A 593 32.56 22.60 -5.99
C ILE A 593 32.00 23.41 -7.14
N THR A 594 30.74 23.82 -7.02
CA THR A 594 30.05 24.66 -8.00
C THR A 594 29.91 26.09 -7.47
N TYR A 595 30.17 27.07 -8.33
CA TYR A 595 30.11 28.49 -7.99
C TYR A 595 29.71 29.37 -9.19
N ASP A 596 29.10 30.52 -8.91
CA ASP A 596 28.77 31.51 -9.94
C ASP A 596 30.05 32.22 -10.44
N ALA A 597 30.54 31.78 -11.60
CA ALA A 597 31.74 32.32 -12.25
C ALA A 597 31.58 33.77 -12.74
N GLU A 598 30.36 34.30 -12.86
CA GLU A 598 30.15 35.72 -13.17
C GLU A 598 30.34 36.61 -11.93
N ARG A 599 30.12 36.05 -10.73
CA ARG A 599 30.20 36.77 -9.45
C ARG A 599 31.50 36.55 -8.69
N ILE A 600 32.17 35.42 -8.90
CA ILE A 600 33.38 35.05 -8.15
C ILE A 600 34.47 34.60 -9.11
N THR A 601 35.70 35.03 -8.84
CA THR A 601 36.89 34.40 -9.40
C THR A 601 37.57 33.56 -8.34
N VAL A 602 37.85 32.29 -8.63
CA VAL A 602 38.66 31.44 -7.76
C VAL A 602 40.14 31.69 -8.08
N ASP A 603 40.86 32.31 -7.15
CA ASP A 603 42.29 32.63 -7.31
C ASP A 603 43.16 31.36 -7.15
N SER A 604 42.82 30.53 -6.16
CA SER A 604 43.50 29.25 -5.89
C SER A 604 42.64 28.33 -5.02
N VAL A 605 42.93 27.04 -5.10
CA VAL A 605 42.37 26.01 -4.22
C VAL A 605 43.54 25.35 -3.49
N GLU A 606 43.53 25.42 -2.17
CA GLU A 606 44.49 24.72 -1.32
C GLU A 606 43.84 23.42 -0.81
N ILE A 607 44.39 22.27 -1.19
CA ILE A 607 43.97 20.96 -0.67
C ILE A 607 45.03 20.55 0.36
N PRO A 608 44.68 20.41 1.66
CA PRO A 608 45.66 20.05 2.69
C PRO A 608 46.25 18.64 2.51
N ALA A 609 45.51 17.77 1.84
CA ALA A 609 45.76 16.35 1.65
C ALA A 609 46.58 16.02 0.36
N GLU A 610 47.16 14.81 0.27
CA GLU A 610 48.18 14.42 -0.74
C GLU A 610 47.70 14.31 -2.21
N VAL A 611 46.45 14.68 -2.55
CA VAL A 611 45.86 14.45 -3.87
C VAL A 611 45.43 15.77 -4.53
N GLY A 612 45.62 15.89 -5.85
CA GLY A 612 45.55 17.16 -6.58
C GLY A 612 44.13 17.67 -6.87
N ALA A 613 44.03 18.95 -7.26
CA ALA A 613 42.81 19.57 -7.80
C ALA A 613 42.88 19.69 -9.32
N GLU A 614 41.77 19.50 -10.02
CA GLU A 614 41.62 19.85 -11.43
C GLU A 614 40.44 20.80 -11.63
N THR A 615 40.69 21.98 -12.20
CA THR A 615 39.61 22.86 -12.64
C THR A 615 39.01 22.26 -13.93
N SER A 616 37.81 21.69 -13.83
CA SER A 616 37.12 21.03 -14.95
C SER A 616 36.53 22.06 -15.92
N SER A 617 35.95 23.15 -15.42
CA SER A 617 35.33 24.22 -16.21
C SER A 617 35.20 25.55 -15.41
N PRO A 618 34.96 26.71 -16.05
CA PRO A 618 34.60 27.92 -15.31
C PRO A 618 33.30 27.71 -14.52
N GLY A 619 33.34 27.91 -13.20
CA GLY A 619 32.20 27.66 -12.31
C GLY A 619 32.22 26.30 -11.61
N GLU A 620 33.19 25.43 -11.92
CA GLU A 620 33.27 24.08 -11.36
C GLU A 620 34.72 23.72 -11.01
N ILE A 621 34.94 23.14 -9.82
CA ILE A 621 36.25 22.62 -9.39
C ILE A 621 36.06 21.19 -8.89
N ARG A 622 36.72 20.23 -9.56
CA ARG A 622 36.80 18.86 -9.06
C ARG A 622 38.07 18.66 -8.29
N PHE A 623 37.98 18.00 -7.15
CA PHE A 623 39.13 17.71 -6.33
C PHE A 623 39.07 16.34 -5.69
N ASN A 624 40.25 15.81 -5.39
CA ASN A 624 40.43 14.62 -4.58
C ASN A 624 41.27 15.01 -3.36
N ALA A 625 40.85 14.60 -2.17
CA ALA A 625 41.61 14.79 -0.94
C ALA A 625 41.69 13.46 -0.19
N ALA A 626 42.89 13.06 0.23
CA ALA A 626 43.07 11.84 1.03
C ALA A 626 44.00 12.08 2.22
N GLU A 627 43.53 11.74 3.41
CA GLU A 627 44.27 11.78 4.66
C GLU A 627 44.46 10.36 5.21
N THR A 628 45.66 10.07 5.71
CA THR A 628 45.99 8.73 6.26
C THR A 628 45.77 8.63 7.77
N GLU A 629 45.47 9.74 8.43
CA GLU A 629 45.15 9.85 9.85
C GLU A 629 44.04 10.91 10.03
N THR A 630 43.17 10.77 11.02
CA THR A 630 42.10 11.75 11.27
C THR A 630 42.70 13.11 11.69
N PRO A 631 42.54 14.16 10.88
CA PRO A 631 43.10 15.47 11.18
C PRO A 631 42.35 16.15 12.32
N ALA A 632 43.05 16.98 13.10
CA ALA A 632 42.43 17.77 14.17
C ALA A 632 41.52 18.90 13.67
N ASP A 633 41.70 19.32 12.41
CA ASP A 633 40.82 20.24 11.68
C ASP A 633 40.60 19.62 10.29
N PRO A 634 39.43 19.02 10.03
CA PRO A 634 39.16 18.22 8.82
C PRO A 634 38.82 19.07 7.61
N VAL A 635 39.67 20.06 7.31
CA VAL A 635 39.56 20.84 6.08
C VAL A 635 39.98 19.97 4.90
N ILE A 636 39.05 19.66 4.02
CA ILE A 636 39.29 18.86 2.81
C ILE A 636 39.70 19.74 1.63
N ALA A 637 39.23 20.98 1.59
CA ALA A 637 39.65 21.99 0.62
C ALA A 637 39.54 23.40 1.21
N GLN A 638 40.37 24.33 0.75
CA GLN A 638 40.31 25.75 1.09
C GLN A 638 40.30 26.57 -0.20
N LEU A 639 39.16 27.22 -0.46
CA LEU A 639 38.97 28.10 -1.61
C LEU A 639 39.49 29.50 -1.29
N HIS A 640 40.24 30.07 -2.21
CA HIS A 640 40.61 31.48 -2.19
C HIS A 640 39.82 32.21 -3.27
N LEU A 641 38.85 33.01 -2.83
CA LEU A 641 37.89 33.67 -3.69
C LEU A 641 38.19 35.17 -3.78
N ALA A 642 38.16 35.70 -5.00
CA ALA A 642 38.13 37.12 -5.29
C ALA A 642 36.71 37.48 -5.79
N PRO A 643 35.85 38.09 -4.95
CA PRO A 643 34.52 38.49 -5.39
C PRO A 643 34.61 39.59 -6.47
N ALA A 644 33.88 39.40 -7.57
CA ALA A 644 33.76 40.41 -8.62
C ALA A 644 32.87 41.59 -8.17
N ASP A 645 31.87 41.29 -7.33
CA ASP A 645 31.02 42.27 -6.63
C ASP A 645 31.02 41.97 -5.12
N PRO A 646 31.58 42.84 -4.27
CA PRO A 646 31.62 42.62 -2.82
C PRO A 646 30.25 42.69 -2.13
N ASP A 647 29.21 43.18 -2.82
CA ASP A 647 27.86 43.35 -2.26
C ASP A 647 26.89 42.21 -2.66
N ALA A 648 27.31 41.25 -3.50
CA ALA A 648 26.51 40.10 -3.90
C ALA A 648 27.00 38.84 -3.15
N PRO A 649 26.12 38.15 -2.38
CA PRO A 649 26.49 36.90 -1.73
C PRO A 649 26.75 35.84 -2.82
N PRO A 650 27.91 35.17 -2.81
CA PRO A 650 28.14 34.03 -3.66
C PRO A 650 27.34 32.82 -3.18
N GLU A 651 26.77 32.13 -4.16
CA GLU A 651 26.28 30.78 -3.99
C GLU A 651 27.42 29.82 -4.26
N LEU A 652 27.68 28.96 -3.27
CA LEU A 652 28.61 27.85 -3.35
C LEU A 652 27.85 26.60 -2.96
N SER A 653 27.96 25.57 -3.77
CA SER A 653 27.60 24.21 -3.40
C SER A 653 28.83 23.32 -3.51
N VAL A 654 28.86 22.33 -2.64
CA VAL A 654 29.78 21.21 -2.74
C VAL A 654 28.91 20.01 -3.06
N ASP A 655 29.41 19.12 -3.90
CA ASP A 655 28.80 17.85 -4.24
C ASP A 655 29.87 16.78 -4.04
N VAL A 656 29.57 15.75 -3.27
CA VAL A 656 30.56 14.72 -2.88
C VAL A 656 30.30 13.47 -3.70
N GLU A 657 31.17 13.21 -4.67
CA GLU A 657 31.04 12.07 -5.58
C GLU A 657 31.39 10.75 -4.88
N THR A 658 32.43 10.74 -4.05
CA THR A 658 32.80 9.55 -3.24
C THR A 658 33.43 9.95 -1.92
N LEU A 659 33.13 9.22 -0.85
CA LEU A 659 33.80 9.30 0.45
C LEU A 659 34.10 7.90 0.97
N THR A 660 35.36 7.63 1.28
CA THR A 660 35.80 6.36 1.88
C THR A 660 36.60 6.61 3.15
N ASP A 661 36.63 5.63 4.04
CA ASP A 661 37.48 5.63 5.23
C ASP A 661 38.96 5.36 4.88
N GLY A 662 39.82 5.27 5.91
CA GLY A 662 41.25 4.98 5.74
C GLY A 662 41.57 3.54 5.27
N GLN A 663 40.58 2.65 5.24
CA GLN A 663 40.67 1.29 4.70
C GLN A 663 40.21 1.22 3.24
N GLY A 664 39.52 2.26 2.77
CA GLY A 664 38.94 2.34 1.44
C GLY A 664 37.49 1.85 1.39
N ASP A 665 36.87 1.65 2.55
CA ASP A 665 35.46 1.27 2.65
C ASP A 665 34.59 2.53 2.49
N PRO A 666 33.50 2.49 1.68
CA PRO A 666 32.63 3.65 1.48
C PRO A 666 31.95 4.09 2.77
N LEU A 667 31.71 5.39 2.91
CA LEU A 667 31.03 6.00 4.06
C LEU A 667 29.76 6.71 3.59
N ALA A 668 28.71 6.64 4.41
CA ALA A 668 27.45 7.31 4.12
C ALA A 668 27.67 8.83 4.14
N LEU A 669 27.15 9.51 3.13
CA LEU A 669 27.17 10.96 3.06
C LEU A 669 26.01 11.50 3.88
N GLY A 670 26.32 12.44 4.76
CA GLY A 670 25.29 13.20 5.47
C GLY A 670 24.77 14.34 4.62
N ASN A 671 24.19 15.34 5.28
CA ASN A 671 23.73 16.55 4.61
C ASN A 671 24.90 17.27 3.95
N VAL A 672 24.78 17.53 2.65
CA VAL A 672 25.69 18.41 1.94
C VAL A 672 25.09 19.81 1.94
N THR A 673 25.63 20.69 2.79
CA THR A 673 25.03 22.03 2.97
C THR A 673 25.41 22.96 1.82
N GLY A 674 24.46 23.21 0.91
CA GLY A 674 24.50 24.40 0.05
C GLY A 674 24.37 25.66 0.91
N GLN A 675 25.34 26.57 0.84
CA GLN A 675 25.34 27.78 1.67
C GLN A 675 25.47 29.04 0.80
N GLN A 676 24.48 29.93 0.89
CA GLN A 676 24.66 31.32 0.49
C GLN A 676 25.60 32.00 1.48
N LEU A 677 26.80 32.38 1.04
CA LEU A 677 27.75 33.08 1.90
C LEU A 677 27.45 34.58 1.89
N ASP A 678 27.09 35.16 3.04
CA ASP A 678 27.03 36.61 3.17
C ASP A 678 28.45 37.21 3.34
N LEU A 679 29.14 37.42 2.22
CA LEU A 679 30.47 38.02 2.20
C LEU A 679 30.50 39.47 2.71
N ALA A 680 29.37 40.19 2.66
CA ALA A 680 29.29 41.57 3.14
C ALA A 680 29.40 41.64 4.68
N SER A 681 29.07 40.55 5.38
CA SER A 681 29.15 40.44 6.83
C SER A 681 30.56 40.13 7.39
N VAL A 682 31.50 39.70 6.53
CA VAL A 682 32.84 39.29 6.94
C VAL A 682 33.70 40.52 7.28
N GLY A 683 33.70 40.89 8.55
CA GLY A 683 34.44 42.05 9.06
C GLY A 683 35.96 41.93 8.86
N ASP A 684 36.62 43.08 8.61
CA ASP A 684 38.10 43.13 8.48
C ASP A 684 38.77 42.52 9.73
N ALA A 685 39.39 41.36 9.57
CA ALA A 685 40.20 40.74 10.60
C ALA A 685 41.44 41.62 10.86
N GLY A 686 41.33 42.52 11.84
CA GLY A 686 42.47 43.30 12.31
C GLY A 686 43.58 42.39 12.86
N PRO A 687 44.86 42.81 12.80
CA PRO A 687 45.98 42.00 13.27
C PRO A 687 45.80 41.63 14.75
N THR A 688 45.84 40.32 15.03
CA THR A 688 45.54 39.72 16.33
C THR A 688 46.41 40.28 17.46
N SER A 689 45.77 40.89 18.46
CA SER A 689 46.38 41.17 19.76
C SER A 689 45.73 40.27 20.81
N ASN A 690 46.54 39.48 21.51
CA ASN A 690 46.13 38.63 22.64
C ASN A 690 45.29 39.42 23.66
N VAL A 691 43.98 39.15 23.73
CA VAL A 691 43.09 39.61 24.81
C VAL A 691 42.59 38.38 25.58
N PRO A 692 42.56 38.39 26.93
CA PRO A 692 42.20 37.21 27.70
C PRO A 692 40.68 36.93 27.64
N LEU A 693 40.32 35.64 27.58
CA LEU A 693 38.95 35.15 27.64
C LEU A 693 38.18 35.76 28.81
N GLY A 694 37.07 36.42 28.49
CA GLY A 694 36.13 36.96 29.48
C GLY A 694 35.31 35.86 30.16
N PRO A 695 34.75 36.13 31.35
CA PRO A 695 34.09 35.14 32.22
C PRO A 695 32.83 34.48 31.64
N GLY A 696 32.35 34.90 30.45
CA GLY A 696 31.21 34.25 29.77
C GLY A 696 31.54 32.89 29.17
N ALA A 697 32.74 32.69 28.64
CA ALA A 697 33.15 31.42 28.03
C ALA A 697 33.31 30.29 29.06
N LEU A 698 33.69 30.63 30.29
CA LEU A 698 33.86 29.66 31.37
C LEU A 698 32.51 29.10 31.88
N VAL A 699 31.41 29.84 31.72
CA VAL A 699 30.07 29.43 32.17
C VAL A 699 29.43 28.47 31.17
N ALA A 700 29.65 28.66 29.87
CA ALA A 700 29.19 27.76 28.82
C ALA A 700 29.88 26.39 28.90
N SER A 701 31.20 26.34 29.12
CA SER A 701 31.94 25.08 29.24
C SER A 701 31.59 24.27 30.51
N ILE A 702 31.17 24.94 31.59
CA ILE A 702 30.71 24.27 32.82
C ILE A 702 29.29 23.71 32.65
N ALA A 703 28.43 24.37 31.88
CA ALA A 703 27.08 23.89 31.59
C ALA A 703 27.10 22.62 30.71
N SER A 704 27.94 22.59 29.68
CA SER A 704 28.10 21.40 28.81
C SER A 704 28.73 20.21 29.54
N ALA A 705 29.69 20.46 30.45
CA ALA A 705 30.28 19.40 31.28
C ALA A 705 29.31 18.82 32.33
N LEU A 706 28.33 19.61 32.80
CA LEU A 706 27.28 19.15 33.72
C LEU A 706 26.14 18.39 33.04
N ALA A 707 25.89 18.66 31.75
CA ALA A 707 24.94 17.91 30.93
C ALA A 707 25.50 16.51 30.58
N LEU A 708 26.80 16.41 30.29
CA LEU A 708 27.47 15.13 29.98
C LEU A 708 27.57 14.19 31.19
N ALA A 709 27.60 14.73 32.42
CA ALA A 709 27.69 13.94 33.65
C ALA A 709 26.35 13.36 34.14
N ARG A 710 25.22 13.71 33.51
CA ARG A 710 23.87 13.22 33.89
C ARG A 710 23.34 12.07 33.02
N ARG A 711 24.02 11.74 31.92
CA ARG A 711 23.67 10.62 31.03
C ARG A 711 24.70 9.48 31.16
N ARG A 712 24.74 8.80 32.30
CA ARG A 712 25.25 7.41 32.45
C ARG A 712 24.66 6.79 33.72
N PRO A 713 24.19 5.52 33.71
CA PRO A 713 24.39 4.64 34.85
C PRO A 713 25.88 4.31 35.06
#